data_AF-A0A661BQH8-F1
#
_entry.id   AF-A0A661BQH8-F1
#
_cell.length_a   1.000
_cell.length_b   1.000
_cell.length_c   1.000
_cell.angle_alpha   90.00
_cell.angle_beta   90.00
_cell.angle_gamma   90.00
#
_symmetry.space_group_name_H-M   'P 1'
#
loop_
_entity.id
_entity.type
_entity.pdbx_description
1 polymer ?
#
loop_
_entity_poly.entity_id
_entity_poly.type
_entity_poly.pdbx_seq_one_letter_code
_entity_poly.pdbx_strand_id
1 'polypeptide(L)'
;PTCIAVEAGQADLFLSGYQGIDHITKGQAVYRLLDAKITFHGPLPKPGKVIRYDIHIDQFFKQDETYLFRFNFEGTVDGQPLLTMTEGCAGFFTQAELDAGKGIVQTKLEKRPQAGKLPNNWQAPVSMSIESYSDEQLNALREGNLVKCFGETFSNLSLNRPVGLPGGRMTLVHRILNLDPAAGRFGIGQITGEADIHADDWFLSCHFSDDQVMPGTLMYECCLHTLRVYLLRMGWVGEEDEIVYEPIIGEVSQLKCRGQVIESTKKVQYEITLKEIGYKDDDGTPYVLADALMSADGRPIVQMNNMSVQLSGLNKKKIETLWQDQAISDVEINNEKTVLFDYDSIYAFANGKPSEAFGDRYKVFDEERKIARLPRPPYQFLDRITSIKDCEPWILKAGGIIEAEYDVPEDEWYFKEDRQTRMPFAVLLEVALQPCGWLAAYLGSALTSDTDLSFRNLGGNGTQLLAVTPTTGTLTTQIKITNVSQSGGMIIQNYDMEVRCDEGIVYKGDTYFGFFSKQSLADQVGIRDTTPYEPDAASSARGTSFPYPNTAPYPDDMMRMVNEITLFDPQGGPDGLGFIRGTTSVDPERWFFKAHFFEDPVWPGSLGLESFIQLLKVVAVEQWGEEIDQDQCDFEVMALNETHHWIYRGQIIPKDEKVTVQAVITEIDHTNKLLRADGFLTVDGRIIYQMNDFALRIA
;
A
#
# COMPACT_ATOMS: atom_id res chain seq x y z
N PRO A 1 19.13 -4.66 -29.92
CA PRO A 1 17.94 -5.41 -29.46
C PRO A 1 18.26 -6.90 -29.33
N THR A 2 17.60 -7.58 -28.39
CA THR A 2 17.86 -9.00 -28.10
C THR A 2 17.55 -9.85 -29.32
N CYS A 3 16.40 -9.63 -29.97
CA CYS A 3 16.02 -10.36 -31.17
C CYS A 3 17.04 -10.25 -32.29
N ILE A 4 17.57 -9.05 -32.56
CA ILE A 4 18.54 -8.84 -33.65
C ILE A 4 19.88 -9.54 -33.36
N ALA A 5 20.32 -9.54 -32.10
CA ALA A 5 21.53 -10.27 -31.71
C ALA A 5 21.37 -11.79 -31.84
N VAL A 6 20.17 -12.32 -31.70
CA VAL A 6 19.90 -13.76 -31.94
C VAL A 6 19.73 -14.02 -33.44
N GLU A 7 18.93 -13.21 -34.13
CA GLU A 7 18.56 -13.35 -35.54
C GLU A 7 19.76 -13.18 -36.48
N ALA A 8 20.75 -12.37 -36.11
CA ALA A 8 21.99 -12.26 -36.90
C ALA A 8 22.78 -13.58 -36.98
N GLY A 9 22.45 -14.58 -36.15
CA GLY A 9 22.93 -15.96 -36.21
C GLY A 9 22.24 -16.86 -37.24
N GLN A 10 21.40 -16.34 -38.15
CA GLN A 10 20.64 -17.09 -39.18
C GLN A 10 21.47 -17.87 -40.23
N ALA A 11 22.80 -17.97 -40.07
CA ALA A 11 23.64 -18.71 -41.00
C ALA A 11 23.48 -20.24 -40.88
N ASP A 12 22.69 -20.74 -39.92
CA ASP A 12 22.20 -22.12 -39.87
C ASP A 12 21.34 -22.45 -41.10
N LEU A 13 20.46 -21.54 -41.52
CA LEU A 13 19.67 -21.69 -42.74
C LEU A 13 20.57 -21.75 -43.97
N PHE A 14 21.55 -20.84 -44.08
CA PHE A 14 22.54 -20.87 -45.16
C PHE A 14 23.34 -22.17 -45.18
N LEU A 15 23.83 -22.62 -44.02
CA LEU A 15 24.62 -23.83 -43.88
C LEU A 15 23.80 -25.09 -44.22
N SER A 16 22.52 -25.11 -43.89
CA SER A 16 21.62 -26.21 -44.25
C SER A 16 21.35 -26.28 -45.76
N GLY A 17 21.15 -25.13 -46.41
CA GLY A 17 21.08 -25.00 -47.87
C GLY A 17 22.36 -25.48 -48.55
N TYR A 18 23.51 -25.01 -48.05
CA TYR A 18 24.84 -25.41 -48.53
C TYR A 18 25.09 -26.92 -48.40
N GLN A 19 24.60 -27.56 -47.32
CA GLN A 19 24.67 -29.01 -47.14
C GLN A 19 23.68 -29.79 -48.02
N GLY A 20 22.81 -29.11 -48.76
CA GLY A 20 22.00 -29.70 -49.83
C GLY A 20 20.56 -30.05 -49.44
N ILE A 21 20.01 -29.46 -48.37
CA ILE A 21 18.61 -29.70 -48.00
C ILE A 21 17.63 -29.31 -49.13
N ASP A 22 17.96 -28.32 -49.94
CA ASP A 22 17.13 -27.88 -51.07
C ASP A 22 17.04 -28.92 -52.20
N HIS A 23 18.03 -29.82 -52.33
CA HIS A 23 17.93 -30.96 -53.25
C HIS A 23 16.93 -32.02 -52.78
N ILE A 24 16.72 -32.08 -51.47
CA ILE A 24 15.78 -33.00 -50.82
C ILE A 24 14.37 -32.40 -50.87
N THR A 25 14.20 -31.17 -50.41
CA THR A 25 12.89 -30.49 -50.29
C THR A 25 12.39 -29.96 -51.62
N LYS A 26 13.28 -29.66 -52.59
CA LYS A 26 12.95 -29.18 -53.94
C LYS A 26 12.04 -27.95 -53.95
N GLY A 27 12.21 -27.07 -52.95
CA GLY A 27 11.37 -25.87 -52.79
C GLY A 27 9.93 -26.14 -52.36
N GLN A 28 9.60 -27.36 -51.92
CA GLN A 28 8.25 -27.71 -51.45
C GLN A 28 8.06 -27.54 -49.95
N ALA A 29 9.12 -27.19 -49.22
CA ALA A 29 9.12 -27.03 -47.78
C ALA A 29 9.88 -25.77 -47.36
N VAL A 30 9.42 -25.12 -46.30
CA VAL A 30 9.93 -23.85 -45.79
C VAL A 30 10.50 -23.98 -44.38
N TYR A 31 11.46 -23.12 -44.04
CA TYR A 31 12.20 -23.19 -42.78
C TYR A 31 11.39 -22.69 -41.58
N ARG A 32 11.39 -23.42 -40.47
CA ARG A 32 10.89 -22.94 -39.18
C ARG A 32 11.83 -23.34 -38.04
N LEU A 33 12.16 -22.38 -37.18
CA LEU A 33 12.75 -22.65 -35.87
C LEU A 33 11.68 -23.23 -34.93
N LEU A 34 12.03 -24.27 -34.18
CA LEU A 34 11.10 -24.98 -33.28
C LEU A 34 11.47 -24.82 -31.82
N ASP A 35 12.73 -25.02 -31.47
CA ASP A 35 13.20 -25.01 -30.09
C ASP A 35 14.59 -24.39 -30.02
N ALA A 36 14.85 -23.62 -28.97
CA ALA A 36 16.17 -23.09 -28.67
C ALA A 36 16.30 -22.75 -27.19
N LYS A 37 17.51 -22.88 -26.65
CA LYS A 37 17.92 -22.31 -25.36
C LYS A 37 19.02 -21.30 -25.59
N ILE A 38 18.81 -20.08 -25.14
CA ILE A 38 19.72 -18.95 -25.37
C ILE A 38 20.25 -18.47 -24.03
N THR A 39 21.55 -18.19 -23.99
CA THR A 39 22.23 -17.59 -22.84
C THR A 39 23.12 -16.45 -23.33
N PHE A 40 22.98 -15.28 -22.73
CA PHE A 40 23.88 -14.16 -22.98
C PHE A 40 25.03 -14.19 -21.95
N HIS A 41 26.25 -13.97 -22.42
CA HIS A 41 27.49 -14.00 -21.63
C HIS A 41 28.08 -12.61 -21.41
N GLY A 42 27.54 -11.59 -22.08
CA GLY A 42 27.96 -10.20 -21.98
C GLY A 42 26.86 -9.24 -22.40
N PRO A 43 27.11 -7.92 -22.28
CA PRO A 43 26.14 -6.89 -22.64
C PRO A 43 25.86 -6.86 -24.14
N LEU A 44 24.72 -6.29 -24.53
CA LEU A 44 24.36 -6.18 -25.94
C LEU A 44 25.36 -5.28 -26.71
N PRO A 45 25.71 -5.64 -27.97
CA PRO A 45 26.71 -4.91 -28.74
C PRO A 45 26.22 -3.51 -29.16
N LYS A 46 27.12 -2.54 -29.08
CA LYS A 46 26.89 -1.17 -29.57
C LYS A 46 27.08 -1.08 -31.11
N PRO A 47 26.51 -0.05 -31.76
CA PRO A 47 26.75 0.20 -33.19
C PRO A 47 28.24 0.25 -33.54
N GLY A 48 28.60 -0.28 -34.72
CA GLY A 48 29.98 -0.37 -35.20
C GLY A 48 30.76 -1.60 -34.74
N LYS A 49 30.19 -2.44 -33.87
CA LYS A 49 30.76 -3.74 -33.49
C LYS A 49 30.39 -4.82 -34.49
N VAL A 50 31.27 -5.82 -34.64
CA VAL A 50 31.03 -7.02 -35.45
C VAL A 50 30.74 -8.18 -34.53
N ILE A 51 29.58 -8.81 -34.69
CA ILE A 51 29.25 -10.08 -34.05
C ILE A 51 29.72 -11.20 -34.98
N ARG A 52 30.51 -12.14 -34.47
CA ARG A 52 30.93 -13.35 -35.19
C ARG A 52 30.18 -14.54 -34.62
N TYR A 53 29.58 -15.34 -35.49
CA TYR A 53 28.86 -16.54 -35.10
C TYR A 53 29.58 -17.78 -35.60
N ASP A 54 29.88 -18.70 -34.68
CA ASP A 54 30.36 -20.04 -34.99
C ASP A 54 29.19 -21.01 -34.83
N ILE A 55 28.64 -21.48 -35.95
CA ILE A 55 27.42 -22.30 -36.00
C ILE A 55 27.77 -23.73 -36.39
N HIS A 56 27.24 -24.68 -35.63
CA HIS A 56 27.40 -26.11 -35.87
C HIS A 56 26.03 -26.77 -36.03
N ILE A 57 25.80 -27.42 -37.18
CA ILE A 57 24.69 -28.37 -37.33
C ILE A 57 25.19 -29.74 -36.85
N ASP A 58 24.64 -30.20 -35.74
CA ASP A 58 25.06 -31.45 -35.09
C ASP A 58 24.57 -32.68 -35.85
N GLN A 59 23.33 -32.62 -36.33
CA GLN A 59 22.72 -33.72 -37.08
C GLN A 59 21.48 -33.26 -37.85
N PHE A 60 21.27 -33.88 -39.01
CA PHE A 60 19.97 -33.92 -39.68
C PHE A 60 19.25 -35.22 -39.29
N PHE A 61 17.94 -35.14 -39.14
CA PHE A 61 17.08 -36.29 -38.86
C PHE A 61 15.70 -36.07 -39.47
N LYS A 62 14.92 -37.15 -39.57
CA LYS A 62 13.56 -37.11 -40.12
C LYS A 62 12.58 -37.48 -39.02
N GLN A 63 11.48 -36.73 -38.92
CA GLN A 63 10.34 -37.09 -38.09
C GLN A 63 9.11 -37.12 -39.00
N ASP A 64 8.52 -38.30 -39.14
CA ASP A 64 7.54 -38.60 -40.19
C ASP A 64 8.09 -38.22 -41.59
N GLU A 65 7.44 -37.29 -42.29
CA GLU A 65 7.89 -36.79 -43.59
C GLU A 65 8.73 -35.49 -43.50
N THR A 66 8.80 -34.88 -42.32
CA THR A 66 9.48 -33.61 -42.08
C THR A 66 10.98 -33.81 -41.85
N TYR A 67 11.81 -32.99 -42.52
CA TYR A 67 13.25 -32.93 -42.27
C TYR A 67 13.55 -31.92 -41.17
N LEU A 68 14.26 -32.37 -40.14
CA LEU A 68 14.65 -31.58 -38.98
C LEU A 68 16.16 -31.61 -38.82
N PHE A 69 16.71 -30.62 -38.12
CA PHE A 69 18.11 -30.64 -37.74
C PHE A 69 18.32 -30.02 -36.36
N ARG A 70 19.34 -30.51 -35.67
CA ARG A 70 19.82 -29.93 -34.41
C ARG A 70 21.04 -29.09 -34.68
N PHE A 71 21.13 -27.96 -34.00
CA PHE A 71 22.26 -27.07 -34.13
C PHE A 71 22.52 -26.32 -32.83
N ASN A 72 23.72 -25.78 -32.74
CA ASN A 72 24.15 -24.88 -31.70
C ASN A 72 25.00 -23.77 -32.32
N PHE A 73 25.10 -22.65 -31.64
CA PHE A 73 26.06 -21.63 -32.04
C PHE A 73 26.59 -20.81 -30.89
N GLU A 74 27.77 -20.25 -31.10
CA GLU A 74 28.41 -19.29 -30.21
C GLU A 74 28.59 -17.96 -30.94
N GLY A 75 28.17 -16.88 -30.30
CA GLY A 75 28.35 -15.51 -30.78
C GLY A 75 29.44 -14.82 -29.98
N THR A 76 30.38 -14.15 -30.66
CA THR A 76 31.43 -13.34 -30.03
C THR A 76 31.49 -11.92 -30.58
N VAL A 77 31.92 -10.97 -29.74
CA VAL A 77 32.20 -9.58 -30.12
C VAL A 77 33.59 -9.22 -29.61
N ASP A 78 34.45 -8.74 -30.49
CA ASP A 78 35.86 -8.41 -30.18
C ASP A 78 36.63 -9.57 -29.47
N GLY A 79 36.27 -10.82 -29.81
CA GLY A 79 36.88 -12.01 -29.23
C GLY A 79 36.36 -12.39 -27.84
N GLN A 80 35.37 -11.67 -27.30
CA GLN A 80 34.68 -12.01 -26.06
C GLN A 80 33.35 -12.72 -26.32
N PRO A 81 32.94 -13.71 -25.51
CA PRO A 81 31.64 -14.35 -25.63
C PRO A 81 30.49 -13.33 -25.47
N LEU A 82 29.57 -13.32 -26.43
CA LEU A 82 28.33 -12.54 -26.38
C LEU A 82 27.15 -13.41 -25.98
N LEU A 83 26.90 -14.51 -26.71
CA LEU A 83 25.75 -15.36 -26.47
C LEU A 83 25.99 -16.78 -27.01
N THR A 84 25.27 -17.75 -26.47
CA THR A 84 25.25 -19.13 -26.97
C THR A 84 23.82 -19.59 -27.19
N MET A 85 23.57 -20.28 -28.30
CA MET A 85 22.36 -21.06 -28.53
C MET A 85 22.67 -22.54 -28.41
N THR A 86 21.91 -23.24 -27.56
CA THR A 86 21.98 -24.68 -27.35
C THR A 86 20.60 -25.30 -27.55
N GLU A 87 20.56 -26.62 -27.77
CA GLU A 87 19.31 -27.34 -28.06
C GLU A 87 18.50 -26.71 -29.21
N GLY A 88 19.19 -26.07 -30.16
CA GLY A 88 18.58 -25.52 -31.36
C GLY A 88 17.98 -26.65 -32.18
N CYS A 89 16.72 -26.50 -32.56
CA CYS A 89 16.00 -27.43 -33.41
C CYS A 89 15.20 -26.63 -34.44
N ALA A 90 15.44 -26.89 -35.71
CA ALA A 90 14.72 -26.29 -36.82
C ALA A 90 14.36 -27.35 -37.85
N GLY A 91 13.45 -27.01 -38.76
CA GLY A 91 12.95 -27.95 -39.74
C GLY A 91 12.42 -27.30 -41.00
N PHE A 92 12.15 -28.16 -41.99
CA PHE A 92 11.61 -27.80 -43.29
C PHE A 92 10.23 -28.43 -43.44
N PHE A 93 9.21 -27.57 -43.55
CA PHE A 93 7.81 -27.95 -43.48
C PHE A 93 7.08 -27.60 -44.77
N THR A 94 6.33 -28.55 -45.29
CA THR A 94 5.32 -28.29 -46.32
C THR A 94 4.16 -27.48 -45.75
N GLN A 95 3.39 -26.80 -46.60
CA GLN A 95 2.20 -26.06 -46.17
C GLN A 95 1.21 -26.94 -45.39
N ALA A 96 1.00 -28.19 -45.84
CA ALA A 96 0.09 -29.12 -45.17
C ALA A 96 0.55 -29.47 -43.75
N GLU A 97 1.87 -29.61 -43.51
CA GLU A 97 2.42 -29.86 -42.18
C GLU A 97 2.26 -28.63 -41.26
N LEU A 98 2.44 -27.42 -41.81
CA LEU A 98 2.21 -26.17 -41.07
C LEU A 98 0.74 -26.01 -40.67
N ASP A 99 -0.19 -26.24 -41.60
CA ASP A 99 -1.64 -26.16 -41.36
C ASP A 99 -2.11 -27.19 -40.32
N ALA A 100 -1.47 -28.37 -40.29
CA ALA A 100 -1.74 -29.43 -39.33
C ALA A 100 -1.16 -29.18 -37.93
N GLY A 101 -0.25 -28.21 -37.78
CA GLY A 101 0.36 -27.84 -36.50
C GLY A 101 -0.70 -27.54 -35.46
N LYS A 102 -0.54 -28.05 -34.22
CA LYS A 102 -1.54 -27.91 -33.15
C LYS A 102 -1.41 -26.63 -32.32
N GLY A 103 -0.32 -25.88 -32.47
CA GLY A 103 0.04 -24.79 -31.56
C GLY A 103 0.67 -25.31 -30.27
N ILE A 104 0.87 -24.40 -29.33
CA ILE A 104 1.39 -24.73 -28.00
C ILE A 104 0.28 -25.39 -27.17
N VAL A 105 0.58 -26.56 -26.61
CA VAL A 105 -0.29 -27.23 -25.65
C VAL A 105 0.43 -27.27 -24.30
N GLN A 106 0.04 -26.37 -23.40
CA GLN A 106 0.58 -26.34 -22.05
C GLN A 106 0.08 -27.55 -21.23
N THR A 107 1.00 -28.20 -20.53
CA THR A 107 0.71 -29.32 -19.63
C THR A 107 0.02 -28.83 -18.35
N LYS A 108 -0.62 -29.76 -17.61
CA LYS A 108 -1.19 -29.45 -16.27
C LYS A 108 -0.14 -28.90 -15.30
N LEU A 109 1.12 -29.33 -15.43
CA LEU A 109 2.22 -28.88 -14.57
C LEU A 109 2.60 -27.43 -14.87
N GLU A 110 2.63 -27.04 -16.15
CA GLU A 110 2.90 -25.67 -16.60
C GLU A 110 1.79 -24.68 -16.23
N LYS A 111 0.55 -25.15 -16.02
CA LYS A 111 -0.55 -24.31 -15.55
C LYS A 111 -0.69 -24.26 -14.02
N ARG A 112 0.08 -25.08 -13.30
CA ARG A 112 -0.05 -25.18 -11.84
C ARG A 112 0.45 -23.89 -11.18
N PRO A 113 -0.30 -23.32 -10.21
CA PRO A 113 0.18 -22.23 -9.39
C PRO A 113 1.48 -22.60 -8.64
N GLN A 114 2.39 -21.64 -8.57
CA GLN A 114 3.66 -21.71 -7.85
C GLN A 114 3.89 -20.37 -7.14
N ALA A 115 4.72 -20.34 -6.11
CA ALA A 115 5.07 -19.06 -5.49
C ALA A 115 6.08 -18.32 -6.38
N GLY A 116 5.78 -17.07 -6.73
CA GLY A 116 6.75 -16.14 -7.29
C GLY A 116 7.83 -15.79 -6.29
N LYS A 117 8.96 -15.26 -6.77
CA LYS A 117 10.06 -14.79 -5.94
C LYS A 117 10.12 -13.27 -5.94
N LEU A 118 10.20 -12.70 -4.74
CA LEU A 118 10.32 -11.28 -4.50
C LEU A 118 11.36 -11.04 -3.40
N PRO A 119 12.00 -9.87 -3.33
CA PRO A 119 12.78 -9.46 -2.18
C PRO A 119 11.91 -9.42 -0.91
N ASN A 120 12.55 -9.56 0.26
CA ASN A 120 11.86 -9.36 1.53
C ASN A 120 11.25 -7.95 1.59
N ASN A 121 9.99 -7.85 2.01
CA ASN A 121 9.23 -6.60 2.07
C ASN A 121 9.15 -5.86 0.72
N TRP A 122 9.14 -6.60 -0.39
CA TRP A 122 9.00 -6.01 -1.72
C TRP A 122 7.75 -5.13 -1.83
N GLN A 123 7.97 -3.90 -2.28
CA GLN A 123 6.93 -3.00 -2.75
C GLN A 123 7.38 -2.44 -4.10
N ALA A 124 6.44 -2.34 -5.04
CA ALA A 124 6.69 -1.62 -6.28
C ALA A 124 6.96 -0.14 -5.97
N PRO A 125 7.90 0.53 -6.67
CA PRO A 125 8.14 1.96 -6.49
C PRO A 125 6.87 2.82 -6.67
N VAL A 126 5.94 2.37 -7.52
CA VAL A 126 4.64 3.00 -7.73
C VAL A 126 3.52 2.03 -7.40
N SER A 127 2.47 2.51 -6.74
CA SER A 127 1.25 1.73 -6.52
C SER A 127 0.66 1.25 -7.85
N MET A 128 0.36 -0.05 -7.94
CA MET A 128 -0.19 -0.68 -9.13
C MET A 128 -1.61 -1.19 -8.85
N SER A 129 -2.48 -1.07 -9.85
CA SER A 129 -3.83 -1.62 -9.83
C SER A 129 -4.10 -2.39 -11.13
N ILE A 130 -5.28 -3.00 -11.24
CA ILE A 130 -5.67 -3.64 -12.50
C ILE A 130 -5.93 -2.56 -13.54
N GLU A 131 -5.15 -2.57 -14.62
CA GLU A 131 -5.10 -1.48 -15.59
C GLU A 131 -5.09 -1.99 -17.04
N SER A 132 -5.38 -1.08 -17.98
CA SER A 132 -5.29 -1.31 -19.43
C SER A 132 -4.86 -0.02 -20.12
N TYR A 133 -4.22 -0.11 -21.28
CA TYR A 133 -3.68 1.06 -22.00
C TYR A 133 -3.97 0.98 -23.50
N SER A 134 -4.47 2.07 -24.08
CA SER A 134 -4.81 2.18 -25.50
C SER A 134 -3.60 2.40 -26.41
N ASP A 135 -3.80 2.34 -27.73
CA ASP A 135 -2.79 2.63 -28.74
C ASP A 135 -2.20 4.03 -28.57
N GLU A 136 -3.05 5.01 -28.26
CA GLU A 136 -2.65 6.38 -28.04
C GLU A 136 -1.74 6.52 -26.82
N GLN A 137 -2.02 5.77 -25.74
CA GLN A 137 -1.18 5.76 -24.54
C GLN A 137 0.17 5.11 -24.81
N LEU A 138 0.19 3.97 -25.51
CA LEU A 138 1.43 3.28 -25.89
C LEU A 138 2.26 4.11 -26.88
N ASN A 139 1.64 4.87 -27.77
CA ASN A 139 2.33 5.81 -28.64
C ASN A 139 2.93 6.98 -27.85
N ALA A 140 2.21 7.51 -26.85
CA ALA A 140 2.77 8.51 -25.95
C ALA A 140 3.98 7.95 -25.17
N LEU A 141 3.92 6.69 -24.75
CA LEU A 141 5.05 6.02 -24.09
C LEU A 141 6.28 5.90 -25.00
N ARG A 142 6.11 5.71 -26.32
CA ARG A 142 7.21 5.73 -27.30
C ARG A 142 7.87 7.10 -27.43
N GLU A 143 7.09 8.15 -27.23
CA GLU A 143 7.56 9.54 -27.24
C GLU A 143 8.22 9.94 -25.90
N GLY A 144 8.36 8.99 -24.95
CA GLY A 144 8.90 9.25 -23.62
C GLY A 144 7.90 9.94 -22.68
N ASN A 145 6.63 10.07 -23.08
CA ASN A 145 5.60 10.74 -22.29
C ASN A 145 4.92 9.74 -21.33
N LEU A 146 5.56 9.55 -20.17
CA LEU A 146 5.08 8.65 -19.11
C LEU A 146 3.71 9.08 -18.59
N VAL A 147 3.48 10.38 -18.41
CA VAL A 147 2.23 10.94 -17.85
C VAL A 147 1.04 10.64 -18.74
N LYS A 148 1.15 10.89 -20.04
CA LYS A 148 0.05 10.63 -20.98
C LYS A 148 -0.27 9.14 -21.10
N CYS A 149 0.69 8.26 -20.82
CA CYS A 149 0.45 6.81 -20.79
C CYS A 149 -0.12 6.34 -19.46
N PHE A 150 0.55 6.64 -18.34
CA PHE A 150 0.31 6.04 -17.02
C PHE A 150 -0.41 6.96 -16.03
N GLY A 151 -0.59 8.23 -16.36
CA GLY A 151 -1.26 9.23 -15.53
C GLY A 151 -0.31 10.10 -14.70
N GLU A 152 -0.92 10.99 -13.90
CA GLU A 152 -0.24 12.07 -13.18
C GLU A 152 0.78 11.60 -12.14
N THR A 153 0.74 10.34 -11.70
CA THR A 153 1.76 9.81 -10.78
C THR A 153 3.18 9.89 -11.34
N PHE A 154 3.35 10.05 -12.66
CA PHE A 154 4.64 10.19 -13.32
C PHE A 154 5.00 11.65 -13.67
N SER A 155 4.24 12.65 -13.24
CA SER A 155 4.39 14.05 -13.68
C SER A 155 5.64 14.76 -13.15
N ASN A 156 6.04 14.42 -11.92
CA ASN A 156 7.07 15.14 -11.16
C ASN A 156 8.37 14.35 -11.04
N LEU A 157 8.61 13.43 -11.97
CA LEU A 157 9.89 12.76 -12.07
C LEU A 157 10.93 13.71 -12.67
N SER A 158 12.08 13.83 -12.00
CA SER A 158 13.25 14.60 -12.47
C SER A 158 13.95 13.92 -13.65
N LEU A 159 13.20 13.70 -14.75
CA LEU A 159 13.64 13.08 -15.99
C LEU A 159 13.44 14.05 -17.15
N ASN A 160 14.49 14.30 -17.92
CA ASN A 160 14.44 15.18 -19.08
C ASN A 160 13.96 14.44 -20.33
N ARG A 161 14.42 13.21 -20.51
CA ARG A 161 14.09 12.33 -21.65
C ARG A 161 13.86 10.91 -21.13
N PRO A 162 12.69 10.65 -20.51
CA PRO A 162 12.38 9.35 -19.96
C PRO A 162 12.51 8.25 -21.02
N VAL A 163 13.08 7.12 -20.61
CA VAL A 163 13.20 5.94 -21.47
C VAL A 163 11.80 5.42 -21.81
N GLY A 164 11.43 5.54 -23.08
CA GLY A 164 10.11 5.18 -23.58
C GLY A 164 9.98 3.71 -24.00
N LEU A 165 9.07 3.41 -24.93
CA LEU A 165 9.06 2.16 -25.70
C LEU A 165 9.79 2.33 -27.04
N PRO A 166 10.32 1.24 -27.66
CA PRO A 166 10.82 1.31 -29.01
C PRO A 166 9.73 1.68 -30.05
N GLY A 167 10.10 2.56 -30.99
CA GLY A 167 9.22 3.05 -32.06
C GLY A 167 9.70 2.65 -33.46
N GLY A 168 9.09 3.27 -34.48
CA GLY A 168 9.39 3.00 -35.89
C GLY A 168 9.12 1.53 -36.25
N ARG A 169 10.09 0.86 -36.88
CA ARG A 169 10.00 -0.58 -37.20
C ARG A 169 9.93 -1.47 -35.96
N MET A 170 10.27 -0.95 -34.77
CA MET A 170 10.19 -1.69 -33.51
C MET A 170 8.88 -1.43 -32.75
N THR A 171 7.87 -0.87 -33.42
CA THR A 171 6.49 -0.79 -32.90
C THR A 171 5.86 -2.20 -32.93
N LEU A 172 6.08 -2.96 -31.85
CA LEU A 172 5.75 -4.39 -31.78
C LEU A 172 4.60 -4.74 -30.80
N VAL A 173 4.02 -3.74 -30.13
CA VAL A 173 2.86 -3.89 -29.24
C VAL A 173 2.00 -2.63 -29.37
N HIS A 174 0.71 -2.75 -29.68
CA HIS A 174 -0.15 -1.58 -29.89
C HIS A 174 -0.81 -1.15 -28.60
N ARG A 175 -1.32 -2.10 -27.81
CA ARG A 175 -2.14 -1.84 -26.62
C ARG A 175 -1.87 -2.87 -25.52
N ILE A 176 -2.22 -2.52 -24.29
CA ILE A 176 -2.28 -3.46 -23.16
C ILE A 176 -3.74 -3.71 -22.82
N LEU A 177 -4.16 -4.97 -22.96
CA LEU A 177 -5.53 -5.40 -22.68
C LEU A 177 -5.78 -5.55 -21.18
N ASN A 178 -4.77 -6.03 -20.45
CA ASN A 178 -4.83 -6.24 -19.01
C ASN A 178 -3.42 -6.17 -18.43
N LEU A 179 -3.27 -5.45 -17.34
CA LEU A 179 -2.14 -5.49 -16.42
C LEU A 179 -2.73 -5.78 -15.05
N ASP A 180 -2.29 -6.84 -14.39
CA ASP A 180 -2.73 -7.18 -13.03
C ASP A 180 -1.50 -7.55 -12.17
N PRO A 181 -1.20 -6.79 -11.10
CA PRO A 181 0.00 -6.98 -10.29
C PRO A 181 -0.04 -8.24 -9.40
N ALA A 182 -1.19 -8.88 -9.22
CA ALA A 182 -1.37 -10.07 -8.39
C ALA A 182 -1.72 -11.34 -9.19
N ALA A 183 -1.98 -11.21 -10.49
CA ALA A 183 -2.35 -12.33 -11.35
C ALA A 183 -1.15 -13.21 -11.76
N GLY A 184 -1.47 -14.18 -12.63
CA GLY A 184 -0.53 -15.15 -13.17
C GLY A 184 -0.32 -16.34 -12.23
N ARG A 185 0.22 -17.43 -12.78
CA ARG A 185 0.50 -18.66 -12.03
C ARG A 185 1.48 -18.47 -10.86
N PHE A 186 2.25 -17.39 -10.85
CA PHE A 186 3.21 -17.08 -9.79
C PHE A 186 2.69 -16.07 -8.75
N GLY A 187 1.54 -15.44 -9.00
CA GLY A 187 0.87 -14.52 -8.07
C GLY A 187 1.59 -13.19 -7.84
N ILE A 188 2.49 -12.79 -8.73
CA ILE A 188 3.33 -11.57 -8.59
C ILE A 188 3.31 -10.68 -9.84
N GLY A 189 2.34 -10.89 -10.73
CA GLY A 189 2.11 -10.02 -11.88
C GLY A 189 1.84 -10.77 -13.18
N GLN A 190 0.90 -10.26 -13.96
CA GLN A 190 0.64 -10.67 -15.34
C GLN A 190 0.29 -9.45 -16.20
N ILE A 191 0.77 -9.43 -17.44
CA ILE A 191 0.42 -8.41 -18.44
C ILE A 191 0.12 -9.05 -19.79
N THR A 192 -0.94 -8.57 -20.45
CA THR A 192 -1.36 -9.03 -21.77
C THR A 192 -1.34 -7.86 -22.76
N GLY A 193 -0.38 -7.88 -23.68
CA GLY A 193 -0.30 -6.95 -24.81
C GLY A 193 -0.99 -7.48 -26.07
N GLU A 194 -1.35 -6.59 -26.99
CA GLU A 194 -1.91 -6.93 -28.30
C GLU A 194 -1.32 -6.06 -29.41
N ALA A 195 -1.14 -6.63 -30.60
CA ALA A 195 -0.86 -5.91 -31.84
C ALA A 195 -1.71 -6.43 -33.00
N ASP A 196 -2.05 -5.53 -33.92
CA ASP A 196 -2.73 -5.85 -35.17
C ASP A 196 -1.67 -6.15 -36.24
N ILE A 197 -1.91 -7.19 -37.03
CA ILE A 197 -1.00 -7.65 -38.08
C ILE A 197 -1.55 -7.20 -39.44
N HIS A 198 -0.67 -6.60 -40.25
CA HIS A 198 -0.97 -6.17 -41.61
C HIS A 198 -0.02 -6.86 -42.57
N ALA A 199 -0.52 -7.23 -43.75
CA ALA A 199 0.28 -7.96 -44.74
C ALA A 199 1.52 -7.19 -45.23
N ASP A 200 1.51 -5.86 -45.11
CA ASP A 200 2.61 -4.96 -45.46
C ASP A 200 3.54 -4.60 -44.29
N ASP A 201 3.35 -5.24 -43.12
CA ASP A 201 4.28 -5.09 -41.99
C ASP A 201 5.70 -5.46 -42.44
N TRP A 202 6.67 -4.62 -42.07
CA TRP A 202 8.02 -4.68 -42.63
C TRP A 202 8.68 -6.05 -42.46
N PHE A 203 8.41 -6.74 -41.35
CA PHE A 203 8.96 -8.06 -41.07
C PHE A 203 8.37 -9.15 -41.97
N LEU A 204 7.10 -9.05 -42.38
CA LEU A 204 6.51 -9.97 -43.37
C LEU A 204 7.06 -9.69 -44.77
N SER A 205 7.32 -8.42 -45.09
CA SER A 205 7.84 -8.04 -46.41
C SER A 205 9.28 -8.50 -46.68
N CYS A 206 10.09 -8.72 -45.63
CA CYS A 206 11.51 -9.07 -45.78
C CYS A 206 11.88 -10.46 -45.24
N HIS A 207 11.00 -11.12 -44.49
CA HIS A 207 11.28 -12.42 -43.89
C HIS A 207 10.08 -13.34 -44.16
N PHE A 208 10.10 -14.20 -45.17
CA PHE A 208 11.06 -14.33 -46.28
C PHE A 208 10.43 -13.87 -47.60
N SER A 209 11.24 -13.70 -48.65
CA SER A 209 10.75 -13.24 -49.97
C SER A 209 9.58 -14.05 -50.53
N ASP A 210 9.64 -15.37 -50.36
CA ASP A 210 8.69 -16.33 -50.93
C ASP A 210 7.91 -17.11 -49.84
N ASP A 211 8.07 -16.72 -48.58
CA ASP A 211 7.45 -17.33 -47.40
C ASP A 211 7.35 -16.29 -46.28
N GLN A 212 6.40 -15.38 -46.42
CA GLN A 212 6.26 -14.22 -45.52
C GLN A 212 5.75 -14.67 -44.15
N VAL A 213 6.60 -14.56 -43.14
CA VAL A 213 6.35 -15.03 -41.78
C VAL A 213 7.10 -14.19 -40.77
N MET A 214 6.48 -13.83 -39.65
CA MET A 214 7.18 -13.10 -38.59
C MET A 214 8.33 -13.95 -38.03
N PRO A 215 9.55 -13.37 -37.86
CA PRO A 215 10.66 -14.08 -37.23
C PRO A 215 10.33 -14.47 -35.78
N GLY A 216 10.69 -15.70 -35.38
CA GLY A 216 10.47 -16.16 -34.00
C GLY A 216 11.25 -15.35 -32.96
N THR A 217 12.40 -14.81 -33.33
CA THR A 217 13.17 -13.86 -32.51
C THR A 217 12.43 -12.54 -32.34
N LEU A 218 11.71 -12.06 -33.36
CA LEU A 218 10.91 -10.84 -33.27
C LEU A 218 9.67 -11.05 -32.38
N MET A 219 9.06 -12.23 -32.42
CA MET A 219 8.01 -12.64 -31.48
C MET A 219 8.50 -12.57 -30.02
N TYR A 220 9.75 -12.96 -29.76
CA TYR A 220 10.39 -12.78 -28.45
C TYR A 220 10.53 -11.30 -28.06
N GLU A 221 10.90 -10.45 -29.00
CA GLU A 221 10.99 -9.01 -28.74
C GLU A 221 9.62 -8.38 -28.44
N CYS A 222 8.53 -8.84 -29.08
CA CYS A 222 7.18 -8.41 -28.73
C CYS A 222 6.84 -8.66 -27.26
N CYS A 223 7.20 -9.85 -26.77
CA CYS A 223 7.02 -10.22 -25.37
C CYS A 223 7.88 -9.34 -24.45
N LEU A 224 9.13 -9.05 -24.83
CA LEU A 224 10.00 -8.11 -24.10
C LEU A 224 9.45 -6.69 -24.07
N HIS A 225 8.90 -6.17 -25.17
CA HIS A 225 8.27 -4.85 -25.21
C HIS A 225 7.04 -4.79 -24.30
N THR A 226 6.23 -5.85 -24.31
CA THR A 226 5.07 -5.96 -23.40
C THR A 226 5.53 -5.97 -21.94
N LEU A 227 6.55 -6.76 -21.59
CA LEU A 227 7.14 -6.76 -20.25
C LEU A 227 7.69 -5.37 -19.87
N ARG A 228 8.35 -4.67 -20.79
CA ARG A 228 8.88 -3.31 -20.56
C ARG A 228 7.78 -2.32 -20.15
N VAL A 229 6.56 -2.44 -20.68
CA VAL A 229 5.43 -1.61 -20.23
C VAL A 229 5.14 -1.85 -18.76
N TYR A 230 5.11 -3.11 -18.32
CA TYR A 230 4.91 -3.45 -16.91
C TYR A 230 6.00 -2.84 -16.03
N LEU A 231 7.27 -2.99 -16.41
CA LEU A 231 8.42 -2.50 -15.62
C LEU A 231 8.41 -0.97 -15.51
N LEU A 232 8.15 -0.27 -16.62
CA LEU A 232 7.98 1.20 -16.61
C LEU A 232 6.83 1.61 -15.70
N ARG A 233 5.66 0.97 -15.83
CA ARG A 233 4.47 1.25 -15.00
C ARG A 233 4.71 0.98 -13.50
N MET A 234 5.49 -0.04 -13.18
CA MET A 234 5.87 -0.37 -11.81
C MET A 234 6.80 0.68 -11.19
N GLY A 235 7.40 1.55 -12.00
CA GLY A 235 8.27 2.64 -11.59
C GLY A 235 9.76 2.39 -11.83
N TRP A 236 10.13 1.35 -12.58
CA TRP A 236 11.51 1.21 -13.05
C TRP A 236 11.75 2.10 -14.27
N VAL A 237 11.84 3.40 -14.00
CA VAL A 237 12.00 4.48 -14.98
C VAL A 237 13.35 5.19 -14.80
N GLY A 238 13.79 5.87 -15.85
CA GLY A 238 14.98 6.72 -15.85
C GLY A 238 15.27 7.27 -17.24
N GLU A 239 16.45 7.85 -17.44
CA GLU A 239 16.79 8.55 -18.69
C GLU A 239 17.09 7.58 -19.85
N GLU A 240 16.63 7.93 -21.06
CA GLU A 240 16.80 7.14 -22.29
C GLU A 240 18.26 6.77 -22.58
N ASP A 241 19.19 7.69 -22.32
CA ASP A 241 20.62 7.53 -22.61
C ASP A 241 21.39 6.78 -21.50
N GLU A 242 20.74 6.47 -20.37
CA GLU A 242 21.36 5.77 -19.23
C GLU A 242 20.98 4.29 -19.16
N ILE A 243 19.75 3.95 -19.54
CA ILE A 243 19.17 2.63 -19.27
C ILE A 243 19.24 1.73 -20.50
N VAL A 244 19.75 0.52 -20.31
CA VAL A 244 19.72 -0.54 -21.32
C VAL A 244 18.91 -1.73 -20.83
N TYR A 245 17.84 -2.06 -21.55
CA TYR A 245 17.08 -3.28 -21.36
C TYR A 245 17.80 -4.43 -22.06
N GLU A 246 18.36 -5.36 -21.29
CA GLU A 246 19.10 -6.49 -21.83
C GLU A 246 18.88 -7.77 -21.03
N PRO A 247 19.17 -8.96 -21.58
CA PRO A 247 19.01 -10.22 -20.87
C PRO A 247 19.93 -10.30 -19.64
N ILE A 248 19.51 -11.04 -18.61
CA ILE A 248 20.36 -11.33 -17.47
C ILE A 248 21.51 -12.23 -17.93
N ILE A 249 22.75 -11.81 -17.67
CA ILE A 249 23.95 -12.57 -18.05
C ILE A 249 23.96 -13.92 -17.32
N GLY A 250 24.21 -14.99 -18.07
CA GLY A 250 24.26 -16.35 -17.57
C GLY A 250 22.90 -17.04 -17.48
N GLU A 251 21.79 -16.30 -17.61
CA GLU A 251 20.47 -16.91 -17.54
C GLU A 251 20.05 -17.60 -18.84
N VAL A 252 19.40 -18.75 -18.68
CA VAL A 252 18.96 -19.59 -19.80
C VAL A 252 17.48 -19.32 -20.10
N SER A 253 17.23 -18.65 -21.22
CA SER A 253 15.89 -18.46 -21.77
C SER A 253 15.57 -19.55 -22.79
N GLN A 254 14.39 -20.16 -22.70
CA GLN A 254 13.94 -21.21 -23.61
C GLN A 254 12.83 -20.69 -24.52
N LEU A 255 12.96 -20.91 -25.82
CA LEU A 255 11.97 -20.62 -26.85
C LEU A 255 11.38 -21.93 -27.40
N LYS A 256 10.05 -21.99 -27.56
CA LYS A 256 9.34 -23.06 -28.25
C LYS A 256 8.33 -22.47 -29.24
N CYS A 257 8.50 -22.75 -30.52
CA CYS A 257 7.61 -22.30 -31.59
C CYS A 257 6.82 -23.49 -32.15
N ARG A 258 5.49 -23.40 -32.17
CA ARG A 258 4.58 -24.44 -32.70
C ARG A 258 3.48 -23.86 -33.60
N GLY A 259 3.67 -22.62 -34.06
CA GLY A 259 2.81 -21.92 -34.99
C GLY A 259 3.52 -20.71 -35.59
N GLN A 260 2.79 -19.90 -36.34
CA GLN A 260 3.35 -18.82 -37.16
C GLN A 260 2.40 -17.61 -37.22
N VAL A 261 2.98 -16.45 -37.51
CA VAL A 261 2.26 -15.21 -37.85
C VAL A 261 2.56 -14.92 -39.31
N ILE A 262 1.52 -14.82 -40.12
CA ILE A 262 1.59 -14.68 -41.58
C ILE A 262 0.67 -13.55 -42.04
N GLU A 263 0.67 -13.21 -43.34
CA GLU A 263 -0.14 -12.12 -43.92
C GLU A 263 -1.65 -12.18 -43.59
N SER A 264 -2.19 -13.38 -43.37
CA SER A 264 -3.61 -13.57 -43.07
C SER A 264 -3.93 -13.40 -41.58
N THR A 265 -2.93 -13.47 -40.70
CA THR A 265 -3.08 -13.23 -39.26
C THR A 265 -3.64 -11.83 -39.04
N LYS A 266 -4.60 -11.68 -38.13
CA LYS A 266 -5.21 -10.37 -37.84
C LYS A 266 -4.68 -9.78 -36.57
N LYS A 267 -4.51 -10.60 -35.54
CA LYS A 267 -4.09 -10.13 -34.22
C LYS A 267 -3.13 -11.10 -33.57
N VAL A 268 -2.23 -10.52 -32.79
CA VAL A 268 -1.34 -11.26 -31.91
C VAL A 268 -1.47 -10.74 -30.49
N GLN A 269 -1.40 -11.64 -29.52
CA GLN A 269 -1.50 -11.34 -28.10
C GLN A 269 -0.31 -11.94 -27.36
N TYR A 270 0.25 -11.18 -26.41
CA TYR A 270 1.44 -11.53 -25.65
C TYR A 270 1.08 -11.57 -24.16
N GLU A 271 0.87 -12.75 -23.60
CA GLU A 271 0.63 -12.92 -22.17
C GLU A 271 1.97 -13.18 -21.47
N ILE A 272 2.38 -12.26 -20.60
CA ILE A 272 3.61 -12.33 -19.82
C ILE A 272 3.27 -12.52 -18.36
N THR A 273 3.83 -13.55 -17.73
CA THR A 273 3.60 -13.89 -16.33
C THR A 273 4.91 -13.79 -15.55
N LEU A 274 4.98 -12.83 -14.62
CA LEU A 274 6.19 -12.54 -13.85
C LEU A 274 6.46 -13.66 -12.85
N LYS A 275 7.71 -14.10 -12.77
CA LYS A 275 8.16 -15.24 -11.97
C LYS A 275 9.10 -14.84 -10.84
N GLU A 276 9.96 -13.88 -11.10
CA GLU A 276 10.93 -13.36 -10.14
C GLU A 276 11.18 -11.88 -10.45
N ILE A 277 11.12 -11.03 -9.42
CA ILE A 277 11.46 -9.61 -9.51
C ILE A 277 12.55 -9.38 -8.45
N GLY A 278 13.55 -8.55 -8.71
CA GLY A 278 14.55 -8.26 -7.70
C GLY A 278 15.56 -7.21 -8.11
N TYR A 279 16.54 -7.01 -7.22
CA TYR A 279 17.73 -6.21 -7.43
C TYR A 279 18.94 -7.11 -7.22
N LYS A 280 19.98 -7.00 -8.05
CA LYS A 280 21.21 -7.78 -7.85
C LYS A 280 21.93 -7.33 -6.58
N ASP A 281 22.56 -8.28 -5.90
CA ASP A 281 23.26 -8.02 -4.63
C ASP A 281 24.54 -7.18 -4.78
N ASP A 282 25.15 -7.18 -5.97
CA ASP A 282 26.42 -6.51 -6.24
C ASP A 282 26.28 -5.00 -6.46
N ASP A 283 25.40 -4.59 -7.39
CA ASP A 283 25.26 -3.19 -7.80
C ASP A 283 23.83 -2.65 -7.68
N GLY A 284 22.89 -3.47 -7.21
CA GLY A 284 21.49 -3.11 -7.09
C GLY A 284 20.75 -3.01 -8.43
N THR A 285 21.31 -3.52 -9.54
CA THR A 285 20.65 -3.52 -10.85
C THR A 285 19.30 -4.26 -10.76
N PRO A 286 18.18 -3.62 -11.14
CA PRO A 286 16.89 -4.29 -11.16
C PRO A 286 16.84 -5.36 -12.25
N TYR A 287 16.21 -6.50 -11.92
CA TYR A 287 16.04 -7.61 -12.84
C TYR A 287 14.69 -8.30 -12.66
N VAL A 288 14.23 -8.96 -13.73
CA VAL A 288 12.99 -9.75 -13.76
C VAL A 288 13.19 -11.03 -14.57
N LEU A 289 12.56 -12.11 -14.11
CA LEU A 289 12.31 -13.30 -14.91
C LEU A 289 10.80 -13.47 -15.09
N ALA A 290 10.39 -13.85 -16.30
CA ALA A 290 9.00 -14.10 -16.65
C ALA A 290 8.86 -15.29 -17.61
N ASP A 291 7.69 -15.90 -17.63
CA ASP A 291 7.27 -16.82 -18.70
C ASP A 291 6.33 -16.05 -19.64
N ALA A 292 6.36 -16.36 -20.93
CA ALA A 292 5.50 -15.74 -21.93
C ALA A 292 4.76 -16.78 -22.80
N LEU A 293 3.52 -16.47 -23.15
CA LEU A 293 2.71 -17.21 -24.11
C LEU A 293 2.18 -16.24 -25.17
N MET A 294 2.61 -16.43 -26.42
CA MET A 294 2.12 -15.65 -27.55
C MET A 294 1.06 -16.44 -28.31
N SER A 295 -0.04 -15.76 -28.64
CA SER A 295 -1.13 -16.29 -29.46
C SER A 295 -1.31 -15.48 -30.73
N ALA A 296 -1.67 -16.15 -31.84
CA ALA A 296 -2.11 -15.53 -33.08
C ALA A 296 -3.58 -15.89 -33.32
N ASP A 297 -4.44 -14.90 -33.51
CA ASP A 297 -5.89 -15.05 -33.66
C ASP A 297 -6.52 -16.00 -32.61
N GLY A 298 -6.10 -15.85 -31.35
CA GLY A 298 -6.57 -16.64 -30.21
C GLY A 298 -5.94 -18.03 -30.06
N ARG A 299 -5.03 -18.42 -30.96
CA ARG A 299 -4.33 -19.71 -30.91
C ARG A 299 -2.92 -19.54 -30.32
N PRO A 300 -2.56 -20.25 -29.23
CA PRO A 300 -1.18 -20.24 -28.71
C PRO A 300 -0.19 -20.81 -29.72
N ILE A 301 0.84 -20.03 -30.09
CA ILE A 301 1.82 -20.40 -31.12
C ILE A 301 3.26 -20.42 -30.63
N VAL A 302 3.61 -19.62 -29.62
CA VAL A 302 4.97 -19.57 -29.07
C VAL A 302 4.91 -19.53 -27.54
N GLN A 303 5.79 -20.29 -26.90
CA GLN A 303 6.01 -20.27 -25.46
C GLN A 303 7.47 -19.94 -25.18
N MET A 304 7.69 -19.04 -24.23
CA MET A 304 9.02 -18.68 -23.74
C MET A 304 9.06 -18.91 -22.24
N ASN A 305 10.06 -19.65 -21.77
CA ASN A 305 10.27 -19.86 -20.35
C ASN A 305 11.54 -19.15 -19.91
N ASN A 306 11.52 -18.55 -18.71
CA ASN A 306 12.64 -17.77 -18.18
C ASN A 306 13.11 -16.65 -19.14
N MET A 307 12.17 -15.93 -19.76
CA MET A 307 12.50 -14.65 -20.40
C MET A 307 13.05 -13.71 -19.31
N SER A 308 14.27 -13.23 -19.50
CA SER A 308 14.99 -12.46 -18.50
C SER A 308 15.29 -11.05 -18.99
N VAL A 309 15.19 -10.07 -18.09
CA VAL A 309 15.54 -8.67 -18.35
C VAL A 309 16.24 -8.10 -17.11
N GLN A 310 17.35 -7.40 -17.34
CA GLN A 310 17.98 -6.48 -16.40
C GLN A 310 18.01 -5.08 -17.01
N LEU A 311 17.94 -4.03 -16.19
CA LEU A 311 18.03 -2.65 -16.64
C LEU A 311 19.38 -2.07 -16.26
N SER A 312 20.41 -2.41 -17.04
CA SER A 312 21.77 -1.91 -16.84
C SER A 312 21.81 -0.39 -16.92
N GLY A 313 22.55 0.25 -16.00
CA GLY A 313 22.63 1.71 -15.86
C GLY A 313 21.63 2.29 -14.85
N LEU A 314 20.63 1.52 -14.46
CA LEU A 314 19.75 1.78 -13.32
C LEU A 314 20.21 0.95 -12.11
N ASN A 315 19.86 1.40 -10.90
CA ASN A 315 20.01 0.59 -9.70
C ASN A 315 18.93 0.96 -8.67
N LYS A 316 18.76 0.11 -7.65
CA LYS A 316 17.80 0.30 -6.58
C LYS A 316 17.85 1.71 -5.98
N LYS A 317 19.05 2.20 -5.65
CA LYS A 317 19.24 3.53 -5.06
C LYS A 317 18.78 4.64 -6.00
N LYS A 318 19.11 4.57 -7.30
CA LYS A 318 18.65 5.55 -8.30
C LYS A 318 17.12 5.54 -8.43
N ILE A 319 16.50 4.37 -8.41
CA ILE A 319 15.03 4.25 -8.44
C ILE A 319 14.45 4.89 -7.17
N GLU A 320 14.93 4.50 -6.00
CA GLU A 320 14.48 5.05 -4.72
C GLU A 320 14.68 6.57 -4.66
N THR A 321 15.84 7.08 -5.04
CA THR A 321 16.10 8.53 -5.11
C THR A 321 15.21 9.22 -6.12
N LEU A 322 14.94 8.66 -7.29
CA LEU A 322 14.05 9.29 -8.27
C LEU A 322 12.62 9.44 -7.74
N TRP A 323 12.10 8.42 -7.06
CA TRP A 323 10.76 8.44 -6.47
C TRP A 323 10.73 9.15 -5.09
N GLN A 324 11.86 9.28 -4.40
CA GLN A 324 12.02 10.12 -3.20
C GLN A 324 12.19 11.60 -3.55
N ASP A 325 12.91 11.94 -4.61
CA ASP A 325 13.02 13.28 -5.16
C ASP A 325 11.67 13.72 -5.74
N GLN A 326 10.84 12.79 -6.22
CA GLN A 326 9.42 13.06 -6.42
C GLN A 326 8.72 13.34 -5.09
N ALA A 327 8.93 12.56 -4.02
CA ALA A 327 8.37 12.90 -2.71
C ALA A 327 8.88 14.26 -2.16
N ILE A 328 10.10 14.70 -2.49
CA ILE A 328 10.71 15.98 -2.06
C ILE A 328 10.34 17.15 -2.99
N SER A 329 10.20 16.93 -4.30
CA SER A 329 9.74 17.93 -5.28
C SER A 329 8.21 18.04 -5.33
N ASP A 330 7.47 17.00 -4.94
CA ASP A 330 6.07 17.09 -4.52
C ASP A 330 5.94 17.86 -3.20
N VAL A 331 7.00 17.93 -2.38
CA VAL A 331 7.02 18.79 -1.19
C VAL A 331 7.39 20.25 -1.55
N GLU A 332 8.15 20.52 -2.64
CA GLU A 332 8.52 21.89 -3.05
C GLU A 332 7.66 22.51 -4.18
N ILE A 333 6.98 21.74 -5.03
CA ILE A 333 6.10 22.22 -6.12
C ILE A 333 4.61 21.97 -5.80
N ASN A 334 4.28 20.94 -5.02
CA ASN A 334 2.91 20.59 -4.61
C ASN A 334 2.56 21.20 -3.24
N ASN A 335 2.84 22.50 -3.11
CA ASN A 335 2.24 23.35 -2.07
C ASN A 335 0.74 23.64 -2.33
N GLU A 336 0.10 22.87 -3.21
CA GLU A 336 -1.34 22.62 -3.21
C GLU A 336 -1.57 21.11 -3.23
N LYS A 337 -1.40 20.45 -2.07
CA LYS A 337 -2.19 19.24 -1.74
C LYS A 337 -3.62 19.54 -2.20
N THR A 338 -4.25 18.69 -3.01
CA THR A 338 -5.64 18.91 -3.39
C THR A 338 -6.49 18.81 -2.13
N VAL A 339 -6.76 19.96 -1.52
CA VAL A 339 -7.60 20.08 -0.35
C VAL A 339 -9.04 19.97 -0.86
N LEU A 340 -9.68 18.83 -0.60
CA LEU A 340 -11.08 18.60 -0.94
C LEU A 340 -12.00 19.36 0.02
N PHE A 341 -11.61 19.39 1.30
CA PHE A 341 -12.23 20.17 2.35
C PHE A 341 -11.13 20.77 3.22
N ASP A 342 -11.10 22.09 3.30
CA ASP A 342 -10.10 22.87 4.02
C ASP A 342 -10.48 23.07 5.49
N TYR A 343 -9.62 23.78 6.22
CA TYR A 343 -9.85 24.09 7.63
C TYR A 343 -11.18 24.81 7.86
N ASP A 344 -11.56 25.72 6.96
CA ASP A 344 -12.83 26.44 7.04
C ASP A 344 -14.02 25.49 6.89
N SER A 345 -13.93 24.49 6.02
CA SER A 345 -14.92 23.42 5.89
C SER A 345 -15.01 22.58 7.17
N ILE A 346 -13.88 22.15 7.74
CA ILE A 346 -13.84 21.40 8.99
C ILE A 346 -14.47 22.22 10.13
N TYR A 347 -14.04 23.47 10.25
CA TYR A 347 -14.50 24.41 11.26
C TYR A 347 -15.98 24.73 11.11
N ALA A 348 -16.50 24.89 9.89
CA ALA A 348 -17.92 25.12 9.65
C ALA A 348 -18.79 23.95 10.15
N PHE A 349 -18.35 22.71 9.91
CA PHE A 349 -19.02 21.53 10.47
C PHE A 349 -18.96 21.53 12.01
N ALA A 350 -17.80 21.84 12.59
CA ALA A 350 -17.61 21.87 14.03
C ALA A 350 -18.40 23.02 14.74
N ASN A 351 -18.50 24.19 14.11
CA ASN A 351 -18.91 25.44 14.74
C ASN A 351 -20.33 25.95 14.42
N GLY A 352 -21.04 25.35 13.46
CA GLY A 352 -22.49 25.55 13.40
C GLY A 352 -23.17 25.29 12.08
N LYS A 353 -22.56 25.61 10.94
CA LYS A 353 -23.24 25.51 9.64
C LYS A 353 -22.65 24.39 8.81
N PRO A 354 -23.08 23.14 9.02
CA PRO A 354 -22.56 22.02 8.25
C PRO A 354 -22.89 22.15 6.76
N SER A 355 -23.89 22.96 6.37
CA SER A 355 -24.17 23.23 4.95
C SER A 355 -23.04 24.00 4.24
N GLU A 356 -22.23 24.78 4.97
CA GLU A 356 -21.06 25.45 4.39
C GLU A 356 -19.96 24.44 4.02
N ALA A 357 -19.93 23.29 4.68
CA ALA A 357 -19.04 22.18 4.36
C ALA A 357 -19.66 21.20 3.34
N PHE A 358 -20.89 20.72 3.58
CA PHE A 358 -21.49 19.62 2.82
C PHE A 358 -22.56 20.05 1.81
N GLY A 359 -22.88 21.35 1.71
CA GLY A 359 -23.85 21.90 0.78
C GLY A 359 -25.32 21.81 1.23
N ASP A 360 -26.22 22.13 0.29
CA ASP A 360 -27.65 22.41 0.55
C ASP A 360 -28.41 21.33 1.32
N ARG A 361 -28.03 20.06 1.16
CA ARG A 361 -28.71 18.94 1.84
C ARG A 361 -28.57 19.00 3.37
N TYR A 362 -27.56 19.71 3.86
CA TYR A 362 -27.29 19.89 5.28
C TYR A 362 -27.90 21.16 5.87
N LYS A 363 -28.56 22.02 5.09
CA LYS A 363 -29.22 23.25 5.58
C LYS A 363 -30.23 23.02 6.70
N VAL A 364 -30.89 21.86 6.70
CA VAL A 364 -31.80 21.46 7.80
C VAL A 364 -31.11 21.45 9.16
N PHE A 365 -29.80 21.19 9.20
CA PHE A 365 -29.00 21.15 10.43
C PHE A 365 -28.35 22.50 10.79
N ASP A 366 -28.55 23.54 9.98
CA ASP A 366 -28.09 24.90 10.31
C ASP A 366 -29.06 25.60 11.28
N GLU A 367 -30.37 25.33 11.15
CA GLU A 367 -31.42 26.07 11.87
C GLU A 367 -32.51 25.19 12.49
N GLU A 368 -32.91 24.08 11.86
CA GLU A 368 -34.11 23.34 12.25
C GLU A 368 -33.82 22.12 13.15
N ARG A 369 -32.70 21.43 12.88
CA ARG A 369 -32.33 20.16 13.51
C ARG A 369 -30.91 20.17 14.03
N LYS A 370 -30.61 19.30 15.00
CA LYS A 370 -29.26 19.13 15.54
C LYS A 370 -28.57 17.92 14.94
N ILE A 371 -27.28 18.07 14.67
CA ILE A 371 -26.40 17.01 14.20
C ILE A 371 -25.20 16.88 15.14
N ALA A 372 -24.68 15.66 15.29
CA ALA A 372 -23.38 15.46 15.91
C ALA A 372 -22.28 16.12 15.05
N ARG A 373 -21.42 16.91 15.69
CA ARG A 373 -20.39 17.73 15.03
C ARG A 373 -19.01 17.21 15.38
N LEU A 374 -17.98 17.76 14.73
CA LEU A 374 -16.61 17.57 15.20
C LEU A 374 -16.32 18.47 16.41
N PRO A 375 -15.28 18.15 17.20
CA PRO A 375 -14.74 19.07 18.19
C PRO A 375 -14.22 20.37 17.55
N ARG A 376 -14.24 21.45 18.33
CA ARG A 376 -13.74 22.79 17.95
C ARG A 376 -12.40 23.08 18.63
N PRO A 377 -11.63 24.07 18.15
CA PRO A 377 -10.46 24.55 18.88
C PRO A 377 -10.80 24.89 20.34
N PRO A 378 -9.94 24.52 21.30
CA PRO A 378 -8.60 23.97 21.11
C PRO A 378 -8.54 22.43 20.96
N TYR A 379 -9.66 21.73 20.77
CA TYR A 379 -9.73 20.26 20.63
C TYR A 379 -9.98 19.77 19.19
N GLN A 380 -9.88 20.64 18.20
CA GLN A 380 -9.97 20.25 16.79
C GLN A 380 -8.58 19.77 16.35
N PHE A 381 -8.47 18.51 15.97
CA PHE A 381 -7.22 17.91 15.50
C PHE A 381 -7.41 17.28 14.12
N LEU A 382 -8.14 18.01 13.28
CA LEU A 382 -8.41 17.72 11.89
C LEU A 382 -8.40 19.07 11.16
N ASP A 383 -7.47 19.23 10.22
CA ASP A 383 -7.33 20.48 9.48
C ASP A 383 -7.91 20.39 8.08
N ARG A 384 -7.85 19.22 7.44
CA ARG A 384 -8.29 19.07 6.05
C ARG A 384 -8.52 17.62 5.64
N ILE A 385 -9.29 17.46 4.57
CA ILE A 385 -9.48 16.20 3.84
C ILE A 385 -8.80 16.31 2.50
N THR A 386 -7.89 15.37 2.22
CA THR A 386 -7.06 15.37 1.01
C THR A 386 -7.47 14.29 0.02
N SER A 387 -8.23 13.28 0.46
CA SER A 387 -8.74 12.23 -0.42
C SER A 387 -10.06 11.64 0.08
N ILE A 388 -10.95 11.32 -0.85
CA ILE A 388 -12.17 10.53 -0.64
C ILE A 388 -12.27 9.49 -1.76
N LYS A 389 -12.38 8.21 -1.42
CA LYS A 389 -12.41 7.08 -2.36
C LYS A 389 -13.53 6.11 -2.01
N ASP A 390 -14.01 5.40 -3.02
CA ASP A 390 -14.97 4.28 -2.90
C ASP A 390 -16.29 4.60 -2.15
N CYS A 391 -16.65 5.89 -2.07
CA CYS A 391 -17.91 6.34 -1.52
C CYS A 391 -18.38 7.65 -2.17
N GLU A 392 -19.69 7.87 -2.11
CA GLU A 392 -20.37 9.06 -2.63
C GLU A 392 -21.04 9.80 -1.47
N PRO A 393 -21.17 11.14 -1.56
CA PRO A 393 -21.79 11.91 -0.50
C PRO A 393 -23.23 11.45 -0.30
N TRP A 394 -23.62 11.33 0.98
CA TRP A 394 -24.97 10.93 1.42
C TRP A 394 -25.40 9.50 1.07
N ILE A 395 -24.48 8.64 0.66
CA ILE A 395 -24.75 7.22 0.48
C ILE A 395 -24.12 6.45 1.65
N LEU A 396 -24.95 6.11 2.64
CA LEU A 396 -24.51 5.36 3.81
C LEU A 396 -24.24 3.89 3.47
N LYS A 397 -22.97 3.58 3.16
CA LYS A 397 -22.50 2.24 2.81
C LYS A 397 -21.06 2.01 3.30
N ALA A 398 -20.75 0.75 3.63
CA ALA A 398 -19.38 0.30 3.88
C ALA A 398 -18.51 0.36 2.60
N GLY A 399 -17.20 0.47 2.79
CA GLY A 399 -16.17 0.46 1.74
C GLY A 399 -15.49 1.81 1.51
N GLY A 400 -16.12 2.92 1.88
CA GLY A 400 -15.57 4.26 1.71
C GLY A 400 -14.27 4.48 2.48
N ILE A 401 -13.34 5.21 1.87
CA ILE A 401 -12.03 5.54 2.44
C ILE A 401 -11.84 7.05 2.36
N ILE A 402 -11.38 7.66 3.46
CA ILE A 402 -10.92 9.05 3.45
C ILE A 402 -9.49 9.16 3.94
N GLU A 403 -8.85 10.23 3.52
CA GLU A 403 -7.58 10.69 4.05
C GLU A 403 -7.74 12.11 4.61
N ALA A 404 -7.28 12.28 5.83
CA ALA A 404 -7.41 13.47 6.64
C ALA A 404 -6.02 13.89 7.13
N GLU A 405 -5.77 15.18 7.30
CA GLU A 405 -4.51 15.67 7.82
C GLU A 405 -4.69 16.60 9.03
N TYR A 406 -3.73 16.55 9.93
CA TYR A 406 -3.53 17.48 11.04
C TYR A 406 -2.07 17.90 11.09
N ASP A 407 -1.81 19.20 11.00
CA ASP A 407 -0.45 19.74 11.13
C ASP A 407 -0.14 19.91 12.62
N VAL A 408 0.84 19.17 13.13
CA VAL A 408 1.26 19.26 14.54
C VAL A 408 2.07 20.54 14.73
N PRO A 409 1.56 21.56 15.45
CA PRO A 409 2.34 22.78 15.68
C PRO A 409 3.44 22.53 16.72
N GLU A 410 4.62 23.11 16.50
CA GLU A 410 5.78 22.92 17.40
C GLU A 410 5.51 23.42 18.83
N ASP A 411 4.67 24.45 18.98
CA ASP A 411 4.38 25.14 20.25
C ASP A 411 2.96 24.86 20.77
N GLU A 412 2.34 23.77 20.32
CA GLU A 412 0.95 23.45 20.65
C GLU A 412 0.72 23.19 22.14
N TRP A 413 -0.46 23.60 22.63
CA TRP A 413 -0.78 23.68 24.06
C TRP A 413 -0.63 22.34 24.79
N TYR A 414 -0.97 21.21 24.15
CA TYR A 414 -1.04 19.92 24.83
C TYR A 414 0.33 19.37 25.23
N PHE A 415 1.42 19.71 24.52
CA PHE A 415 2.77 19.31 24.94
C PHE A 415 3.17 20.03 26.23
N LYS A 416 2.91 21.33 26.28
CA LYS A 416 3.19 22.17 27.44
C LYS A 416 2.31 21.81 28.63
N GLU A 417 1.02 21.62 28.41
CA GLU A 417 0.06 21.31 29.47
C GLU A 417 0.19 19.88 29.98
N ASP A 418 0.60 18.90 29.16
CA ASP A 418 0.95 17.57 29.67
C ASP A 418 2.37 17.52 30.27
N ARG A 419 3.21 18.52 29.98
CA ARG A 419 4.62 18.63 30.38
C ARG A 419 5.47 17.47 29.88
N GLN A 420 5.23 17.06 28.64
CA GLN A 420 5.88 15.93 27.98
C GLN A 420 6.33 16.35 26.58
N THR A 421 7.37 15.70 26.04
CA THR A 421 7.82 15.97 24.66
C THR A 421 7.05 15.15 23.62
N ARG A 422 6.25 14.19 24.08
CA ARG A 422 5.41 13.34 23.26
C ARG A 422 3.94 13.74 23.36
N MET A 423 3.21 13.57 22.26
CA MET A 423 1.78 13.89 22.18
C MET A 423 1.00 13.03 23.19
N PRO A 424 0.12 13.64 24.01
CA PRO A 424 -0.72 12.88 24.95
C PRO A 424 -1.64 11.90 24.24
N PHE A 425 -1.95 10.77 24.89
CA PHE A 425 -2.74 9.72 24.27
C PHE A 425 -4.13 10.21 23.86
N ALA A 426 -4.78 11.05 24.67
CA ALA A 426 -6.06 11.63 24.29
C ALA A 426 -6.01 12.41 22.97
N VAL A 427 -4.93 13.14 22.71
CA VAL A 427 -4.78 13.95 21.48
C VAL A 427 -4.52 13.03 20.29
N LEU A 428 -3.59 12.08 20.43
CA LEU A 428 -3.31 11.10 19.37
C LEU A 428 -4.57 10.31 18.98
N LEU A 429 -5.35 9.90 19.97
CA LEU A 429 -6.60 9.18 19.73
C LEU A 429 -7.61 10.07 19.01
N GLU A 430 -7.72 11.35 19.33
CA GLU A 430 -8.60 12.27 18.61
C GLU A 430 -8.16 12.52 17.16
N VAL A 431 -6.85 12.64 16.89
CA VAL A 431 -6.32 12.70 15.51
C VAL A 431 -6.74 11.47 14.71
N ALA A 432 -6.80 10.31 15.35
CA ALA A 432 -7.27 9.08 14.74
C ALA A 432 -8.80 9.01 14.61
N LEU A 433 -9.57 9.58 15.54
CA LEU A 433 -11.02 9.37 15.65
C LEU A 433 -11.89 10.46 15.02
N GLN A 434 -11.46 11.73 14.99
CA GLN A 434 -12.26 12.82 14.40
C GLN A 434 -12.56 12.58 12.91
N PRO A 435 -11.64 12.04 12.09
CA PRO A 435 -11.95 11.72 10.69
C PRO A 435 -13.08 10.69 10.53
N CYS A 436 -13.31 9.78 11.49
CA CYS A 436 -14.48 8.90 11.49
C CYS A 436 -15.79 9.69 11.54
N GLY A 437 -15.85 10.75 12.36
CA GLY A 437 -16.98 11.67 12.44
C GLY A 437 -17.20 12.44 11.13
N TRP A 438 -16.12 12.88 10.48
CA TRP A 438 -16.19 13.51 9.16
C TRP A 438 -16.76 12.55 8.11
N LEU A 439 -16.22 11.32 8.02
CA LEU A 439 -16.72 10.32 7.07
C LEU A 439 -18.19 9.98 7.32
N ALA A 440 -18.59 9.81 8.58
CA ALA A 440 -19.98 9.55 8.92
C ALA A 440 -20.92 10.69 8.45
N ALA A 441 -20.49 11.94 8.57
CA ALA A 441 -21.23 13.10 8.05
C ALA A 441 -21.20 13.12 6.51
N TYR A 442 -20.06 12.89 5.87
CA TYR A 442 -19.97 12.84 4.42
C TYR A 442 -20.92 11.80 3.81
N LEU A 443 -21.04 10.62 4.43
CA LEU A 443 -21.97 9.55 4.02
C LEU A 443 -23.44 9.83 4.36
N GLY A 444 -23.76 10.96 5.01
CA GLY A 444 -25.14 11.36 5.28
C GLY A 444 -25.79 10.61 6.43
N SER A 445 -25.03 10.10 7.41
CA SER A 445 -25.58 9.24 8.48
C SER A 445 -26.73 9.90 9.25
N ALA A 446 -26.64 11.19 9.55
CA ALA A 446 -27.70 11.92 10.24
C ALA A 446 -28.94 12.16 9.37
N LEU A 447 -28.80 12.15 8.04
CA LEU A 447 -29.89 12.32 7.08
C LEU A 447 -30.79 11.09 6.97
N THR A 448 -30.38 9.94 7.52
CA THR A 448 -31.18 8.70 7.46
C THR A 448 -32.24 8.61 8.58
N SER A 449 -32.38 9.64 9.41
CA SER A 449 -33.31 9.69 10.53
C SER A 449 -33.96 11.07 10.63
N ASP A 450 -35.26 11.11 10.97
CA ASP A 450 -35.99 12.35 11.30
C ASP A 450 -35.76 12.80 12.76
N THR A 451 -35.18 11.94 13.60
CA THR A 451 -34.80 12.25 14.98
C THR A 451 -33.33 12.69 15.02
N ASP A 452 -33.02 13.70 15.82
CA ASP A 452 -31.65 14.15 16.06
C ASP A 452 -30.85 13.07 16.80
N LEU A 453 -29.66 12.77 16.26
CA LEU A 453 -28.79 11.68 16.72
C LEU A 453 -27.46 12.25 17.21
N SER A 454 -27.01 11.75 18.36
CA SER A 454 -25.67 11.95 18.90
C SER A 454 -24.74 10.84 18.40
N PHE A 455 -23.51 11.20 18.05
CA PHE A 455 -22.45 10.29 17.63
C PHE A 455 -21.55 9.97 18.81
N ARG A 456 -21.34 8.70 19.11
CA ARG A 456 -20.52 8.24 20.26
C ARG A 456 -19.62 7.10 19.84
N ASN A 457 -18.34 7.19 20.21
CA ASN A 457 -17.46 6.05 20.15
C ASN A 457 -17.95 4.98 21.14
N LEU A 458 -17.86 3.72 20.75
CA LEU A 458 -18.30 2.59 21.58
C LEU A 458 -17.13 1.70 22.03
N GLY A 459 -15.97 1.88 21.44
CA GLY A 459 -14.76 1.15 21.74
C GLY A 459 -13.86 1.02 20.52
N GLY A 460 -12.75 0.33 20.74
CA GLY A 460 -11.76 0.05 19.73
C GLY A 460 -10.52 -0.59 20.32
N ASN A 461 -9.53 -0.79 19.47
CA ASN A 461 -8.19 -1.17 19.86
C ASN A 461 -7.19 -0.43 18.99
N GLY A 462 -5.96 -0.32 19.48
CA GLY A 462 -4.90 0.22 18.66
C GLY A 462 -3.51 -0.01 19.23
N THR A 463 -2.52 0.21 18.36
CA THR A 463 -1.10 0.07 18.64
C THR A 463 -0.40 1.33 18.16
N GLN A 464 0.35 1.97 19.05
CA GLN A 464 1.25 3.06 18.67
C GLN A 464 2.61 2.47 18.26
N LEU A 465 3.11 2.88 17.10
CA LEU A 465 4.36 2.37 16.51
C LEU A 465 5.46 3.43 16.50
N LEU A 466 5.10 4.71 16.39
CA LEU A 466 6.02 5.84 16.49
C LEU A 466 5.49 6.90 17.46
N ALA A 467 6.41 7.60 18.12
CA ALA A 467 6.06 8.76 18.95
C ALA A 467 5.78 9.97 18.07
N VAL A 468 4.84 10.82 18.50
CA VAL A 468 4.61 12.14 17.90
C VAL A 468 5.22 13.19 18.81
N THR A 469 6.09 14.03 18.27
CA THR A 469 6.79 15.11 18.96
C THR A 469 6.49 16.44 18.26
N PRO A 470 6.90 17.59 18.83
CA PRO A 470 6.79 18.88 18.16
C PRO A 470 7.39 18.93 16.76
N THR A 471 8.37 18.08 16.45
CA THR A 471 9.06 18.06 15.15
C THR A 471 8.47 17.08 14.14
N THR A 472 7.39 16.37 14.47
CA THR A 472 6.79 15.33 13.61
C THR A 472 6.17 15.90 12.32
N GLY A 473 5.76 17.17 12.32
CA GLY A 473 5.11 17.79 11.16
C GLY A 473 3.67 17.31 10.96
N THR A 474 3.28 16.99 9.73
CA THR A 474 1.90 16.61 9.40
C THR A 474 1.61 15.15 9.75
N LEU A 475 0.53 14.92 10.49
CA LEU A 475 -0.08 13.60 10.63
C LEU A 475 -1.16 13.41 9.56
N THR A 476 -1.10 12.28 8.86
CA THR A 476 -2.10 11.85 7.89
C THR A 476 -2.86 10.65 8.43
N THR A 477 -4.17 10.79 8.60
CA THR A 477 -5.07 9.73 9.07
C THR A 477 -5.88 9.18 7.90
N GLN A 478 -5.72 7.89 7.61
CA GLN A 478 -6.59 7.15 6.72
C GLN A 478 -7.67 6.42 7.52
N ILE A 479 -8.93 6.65 7.16
CA ILE A 479 -10.09 5.94 7.73
C ILE A 479 -10.80 5.17 6.64
N LYS A 480 -11.08 3.89 6.89
CA LYS A 480 -11.94 3.05 6.05
C LYS A 480 -13.16 2.60 6.83
N ILE A 481 -14.36 2.92 6.34
CA ILE A 481 -15.59 2.35 6.92
C ILE A 481 -15.76 0.90 6.47
N THR A 482 -15.63 -0.05 7.38
CA THR A 482 -15.62 -1.49 7.06
C THR A 482 -17.00 -2.12 7.12
N ASN A 483 -17.89 -1.57 7.95
CA ASN A 483 -19.24 -2.07 8.12
C ASN A 483 -20.21 -0.96 8.54
N VAL A 484 -21.46 -1.09 8.10
CA VAL A 484 -22.57 -0.25 8.56
C VAL A 484 -23.76 -1.14 8.85
N SER A 485 -24.33 -1.01 10.04
CA SER A 485 -25.54 -1.73 10.43
C SER A 485 -26.59 -0.76 10.97
N GLN A 486 -27.86 -1.03 10.66
CA GLN A 486 -29.00 -0.24 11.10
C GLN A 486 -30.03 -1.17 11.74
N SER A 487 -30.41 -0.91 12.98
CA SER A 487 -31.41 -1.69 13.71
C SER A 487 -32.09 -0.86 14.78
N GLY A 488 -33.42 -0.87 14.83
CA GLY A 488 -34.19 -0.22 15.90
C GLY A 488 -33.94 1.28 16.06
N GLY A 489 -33.63 2.00 14.96
CA GLY A 489 -33.30 3.43 15.00
C GLY A 489 -31.86 3.75 15.41
N MET A 490 -31.03 2.73 15.68
CA MET A 490 -29.59 2.88 15.92
C MET A 490 -28.82 2.58 14.63
N ILE A 491 -27.72 3.31 14.44
CA ILE A 491 -26.75 3.08 13.35
C ILE A 491 -25.42 2.76 14.02
N ILE A 492 -24.80 1.64 13.67
CA ILE A 492 -23.44 1.31 14.10
C ILE A 492 -22.53 1.28 12.87
N GLN A 493 -21.37 1.93 12.99
CA GLN A 493 -20.37 2.02 11.94
C GLN A 493 -19.03 1.55 12.48
N ASN A 494 -18.38 0.65 11.74
CA ASN A 494 -17.05 0.13 12.06
C ASN A 494 -16.02 0.74 11.11
N TYR A 495 -14.83 0.99 11.63
CA TYR A 495 -13.75 1.69 10.95
C TYR A 495 -12.41 1.00 11.19
N ASP A 496 -11.61 0.88 10.15
CA ASP A 496 -10.15 0.70 10.27
C ASP A 496 -9.51 2.09 10.29
N MET A 497 -8.51 2.28 11.13
CA MET A 497 -7.77 3.54 11.30
C MET A 497 -6.26 3.33 11.17
N GLU A 498 -5.60 4.20 10.41
CA GLU A 498 -4.15 4.27 10.28
C GLU A 498 -3.71 5.73 10.26
N VAL A 499 -2.84 6.12 11.20
CA VAL A 499 -2.20 7.44 11.29
C VAL A 499 -0.75 7.27 10.90
N ARG A 500 -0.25 8.12 10.01
CA ARG A 500 1.14 8.13 9.54
C ARG A 500 1.72 9.55 9.55
N CYS A 501 3.04 9.63 9.62
CA CYS A 501 3.84 10.82 9.33
C CYS A 501 4.89 10.47 8.26
N ASP A 502 5.77 11.41 7.93
CA ASP A 502 6.84 11.21 6.93
C ASP A 502 7.80 10.06 7.30
N GLU A 503 7.95 9.75 8.59
CA GLU A 503 8.81 8.67 9.07
C GLU A 503 8.16 7.27 9.01
N GLY A 504 6.82 7.20 8.88
CA GLY A 504 6.09 5.93 8.80
C GLY A 504 4.77 5.92 9.58
N ILE A 505 4.28 4.72 9.89
CA ILE A 505 3.00 4.54 10.62
C ILE A 505 3.21 4.91 12.10
N VAL A 506 2.39 5.83 12.59
CA VAL A 506 2.36 6.31 13.97
C VAL A 506 1.41 5.48 14.83
N TYR A 507 0.18 5.27 14.37
CA TYR A 507 -0.86 4.60 15.13
C TYR A 507 -1.79 3.82 14.20
N LYS A 508 -2.22 2.63 14.60
CA LYS A 508 -3.17 1.83 13.81
C LYS A 508 -4.09 1.00 14.67
N GLY A 509 -5.27 0.68 14.17
CA GLY A 509 -6.22 -0.17 14.86
C GLY A 509 -7.60 -0.15 14.21
N ASP A 510 -8.61 -0.54 14.97
CA ASP A 510 -10.01 -0.47 14.57
C ASP A 510 -10.88 0.11 15.67
N THR A 511 -12.01 0.68 15.25
CA THR A 511 -12.96 1.33 16.16
C THR A 511 -14.37 1.25 15.62
N TYR A 512 -15.36 1.52 16.47
CA TYR A 512 -16.74 1.58 16.05
C TYR A 512 -17.53 2.64 16.82
N PHE A 513 -18.44 3.28 16.11
CA PHE A 513 -19.27 4.36 16.60
C PHE A 513 -20.75 4.02 16.44
N GLY A 514 -21.56 4.58 17.32
CA GLY A 514 -23.01 4.51 17.25
C GLY A 514 -23.67 5.88 17.16
N PHE A 515 -24.79 5.92 16.44
CA PHE A 515 -25.74 7.03 16.45
C PHE A 515 -26.91 6.72 17.38
N PHE A 516 -27.14 7.60 18.35
CA PHE A 516 -28.13 7.40 19.41
C PHE A 516 -29.06 8.61 19.54
N SER A 517 -30.34 8.36 19.78
CA SER A 517 -31.25 9.43 20.22
C SER A 517 -30.93 9.86 21.65
N LYS A 518 -31.32 11.08 22.03
CA LYS A 518 -31.16 11.58 23.41
C LYS A 518 -31.80 10.66 24.45
N GLN A 519 -32.96 10.06 24.14
CA GLN A 519 -33.63 9.11 25.01
C GLN A 519 -32.78 7.84 25.20
N SER A 520 -32.25 7.27 24.10
CA SER A 520 -31.39 6.09 24.17
C SER A 520 -30.12 6.33 24.99
N LEU A 521 -29.55 7.54 24.93
CA LEU A 521 -28.40 7.91 25.76
C LEU A 521 -28.78 8.10 27.23
N ALA A 522 -29.95 8.67 27.52
CA ALA A 522 -30.44 8.83 28.90
C ALA A 522 -30.71 7.48 29.58
N ASP A 523 -31.14 6.48 28.79
CA ASP A 523 -31.45 5.13 29.27
C ASP A 523 -30.21 4.20 29.37
N GLN A 524 -28.99 4.73 29.11
CA GLN A 524 -27.76 3.94 29.22
C GLN A 524 -27.48 3.53 30.66
N VAL A 525 -27.30 2.23 30.83
CA VAL A 525 -27.07 1.57 32.12
C VAL A 525 -25.59 1.36 32.48
N GLY A 526 -24.66 1.69 31.58
CA GLY A 526 -23.23 1.38 31.77
C GLY A 526 -22.82 0.03 31.20
N ILE A 527 -21.57 -0.36 31.49
CA ILE A 527 -21.02 -1.69 31.20
C ILE A 527 -21.66 -2.68 32.17
N ARG A 528 -22.23 -3.77 31.63
CA ARG A 528 -22.80 -4.89 32.40
C ARG A 528 -21.81 -6.04 32.50
N ASP A 529 -22.05 -6.95 33.44
CA ASP A 529 -21.29 -8.20 33.59
C ASP A 529 -19.78 -8.01 33.86
N THR A 530 -19.42 -6.86 34.44
CA THR A 530 -18.07 -6.58 34.94
C THR A 530 -18.14 -6.13 36.40
N THR A 531 -17.14 -6.55 37.18
CA THR A 531 -17.00 -6.14 38.58
C THR A 531 -15.64 -5.48 38.74
N PRO A 532 -15.59 -4.15 38.95
CA PRO A 532 -14.37 -3.45 39.31
C PRO A 532 -13.67 -4.14 40.50
N TYR A 533 -12.34 -4.18 40.50
CA TYR A 533 -11.60 -4.62 41.68
C TYR A 533 -11.97 -3.73 42.87
N GLU A 534 -12.37 -4.37 43.97
CA GLU A 534 -12.62 -3.69 45.25
C GLU A 534 -11.52 -4.06 46.24
N PRO A 535 -10.79 -3.07 46.77
CA PRO A 535 -9.74 -3.30 47.75
C PRO A 535 -10.33 -3.87 49.05
N ASP A 536 -9.69 -4.91 49.59
CA ASP A 536 -10.06 -5.44 50.90
C ASP A 536 -9.61 -4.50 52.03
N ALA A 537 -9.95 -4.86 53.28
CA ALA A 537 -9.57 -4.08 54.45
C ALA A 537 -8.05 -3.97 54.64
N ALA A 538 -7.28 -4.96 54.20
CA ALA A 538 -5.82 -4.95 54.31
C ALA A 538 -5.21 -4.01 53.28
N SER A 539 -5.68 -4.06 52.03
CA SER A 539 -5.29 -3.13 50.95
C SER A 539 -5.65 -1.70 51.31
N SER A 540 -6.86 -1.48 51.84
CA SER A 540 -7.30 -0.15 52.30
C SER A 540 -6.46 0.40 53.47
N ALA A 541 -5.94 -0.48 54.34
CA ALA A 541 -5.10 -0.06 55.46
C ALA A 541 -3.64 0.20 55.07
N ARG A 542 -3.13 -0.47 54.01
CA ARG A 542 -1.79 -0.21 53.46
C ARG A 542 -1.77 1.01 52.55
N GLY A 543 -2.84 1.21 51.80
CA GLY A 543 -2.88 2.23 50.77
C GLY A 543 -2.91 3.64 51.34
N THR A 544 -2.45 4.59 50.53
CA THR A 544 -2.39 6.01 50.87
C THR A 544 -3.37 6.82 50.02
N SER A 545 -3.75 8.00 50.53
CA SER A 545 -4.57 8.97 49.80
C SER A 545 -3.88 10.32 49.81
N PHE A 546 -3.87 11.00 48.67
CA PHE A 546 -3.18 12.27 48.48
C PHE A 546 -3.75 13.03 47.27
N PRO A 547 -3.63 14.37 47.23
CA PRO A 547 -3.96 15.15 46.04
C PRO A 547 -3.11 14.70 44.85
N TYR A 548 -3.68 14.66 43.65
CA TYR A 548 -2.91 14.36 42.44
C TYR A 548 -1.77 15.39 42.29
N PRO A 549 -0.51 14.96 42.10
CA PRO A 549 0.61 15.89 42.04
C PRO A 549 0.47 16.93 40.92
N ASN A 550 0.93 18.15 41.18
CA ASN A 550 0.77 19.28 40.27
C ASN A 550 2.09 19.82 39.70
N THR A 551 3.21 19.16 39.95
CA THR A 551 4.55 19.46 39.40
C THR A 551 4.92 18.49 38.28
N ALA A 552 5.99 18.74 37.52
CA ALA A 552 6.48 17.77 36.54
C ALA A 552 6.79 16.42 37.25
N PRO A 553 6.60 15.26 36.58
CA PRO A 553 6.19 15.08 35.18
C PRO A 553 4.66 14.97 34.98
N TYR A 554 3.87 15.47 35.94
CA TYR A 554 2.41 15.39 35.91
C TYR A 554 1.78 16.56 35.14
N PRO A 555 0.62 16.35 34.49
CA PRO A 555 -0.03 17.38 33.69
C PRO A 555 -0.48 18.58 34.52
N ASP A 556 -0.45 19.74 33.87
CA ASP A 556 -1.05 20.98 34.34
C ASP A 556 -2.58 20.98 34.19
N ASP A 557 -3.24 22.03 34.69
CA ASP A 557 -4.68 22.07 34.91
C ASP A 557 -5.53 21.82 33.65
N MET A 558 -5.05 22.16 32.45
CA MET A 558 -5.82 21.95 31.21
C MET A 558 -5.90 20.46 30.83
N MET A 559 -4.81 19.70 31.02
CA MET A 559 -4.71 18.26 30.74
C MET A 559 -5.01 17.37 31.95
N ARG A 560 -5.06 17.90 33.17
CA ARG A 560 -5.34 17.11 34.38
C ARG A 560 -6.79 16.59 34.44
N MET A 561 -6.94 15.27 34.45
CA MET A 561 -8.23 14.56 34.49
C MET A 561 -8.47 13.86 35.84
N VAL A 562 -7.47 13.84 36.74
CA VAL A 562 -7.57 13.31 38.11
C VAL A 562 -7.10 14.38 39.09
N ASN A 563 -7.87 14.65 40.15
CA ASN A 563 -7.52 15.68 41.15
C ASN A 563 -7.08 15.08 42.49
N GLU A 564 -7.56 13.89 42.83
CA GLU A 564 -7.27 13.22 44.09
C GLU A 564 -7.03 11.73 43.87
N ILE A 565 -5.92 11.21 44.37
CA ILE A 565 -5.70 9.78 44.53
C ILE A 565 -6.34 9.37 45.85
N THR A 566 -7.49 8.70 45.76
CA THR A 566 -8.27 8.28 46.93
C THR A 566 -7.76 7.00 47.57
N LEU A 567 -7.06 6.17 46.79
CA LEU A 567 -6.34 5.01 47.29
C LEU A 567 -5.20 4.65 46.32
N PHE A 568 -4.00 4.50 46.83
CA PHE A 568 -2.88 3.87 46.15
C PHE A 568 -2.24 2.83 47.06
N ASP A 569 -2.35 1.55 46.69
CA ASP A 569 -1.71 0.42 47.36
C ASP A 569 -0.72 -0.23 46.38
N PRO A 570 0.60 -0.09 46.57
CA PRO A 570 1.60 -0.68 45.67
C PRO A 570 1.63 -2.21 45.73
N GLN A 571 0.96 -2.84 46.70
CA GLN A 571 0.79 -4.29 46.82
C GLN A 571 -0.67 -4.72 46.63
N GLY A 572 -1.50 -3.83 46.05
CA GLY A 572 -2.91 -4.07 45.80
C GLY A 572 -3.16 -4.83 44.50
N GLY A 573 -4.43 -5.05 44.19
CA GLY A 573 -4.85 -5.78 42.99
C GLY A 573 -4.84 -7.30 43.17
N PRO A 574 -5.39 -8.06 42.21
CA PRO A 574 -5.49 -9.52 42.29
C PRO A 574 -4.14 -10.24 42.41
N ASP A 575 -3.12 -9.72 41.71
CA ASP A 575 -1.78 -10.31 41.66
C ASP A 575 -0.78 -9.62 42.60
N GLY A 576 -1.24 -8.66 43.41
CA GLY A 576 -0.41 -7.91 44.35
C GLY A 576 0.64 -7.00 43.70
N LEU A 577 0.44 -6.62 42.44
CA LEU A 577 1.36 -5.76 41.67
C LEU A 577 1.04 -4.27 41.79
N GLY A 578 -0.11 -3.91 42.34
CA GLY A 578 -0.51 -2.53 42.55
C GLY A 578 -1.97 -2.26 42.21
N PHE A 579 -2.59 -1.39 43.00
CA PHE A 579 -3.91 -0.83 42.73
C PHE A 579 -3.92 0.66 43.01
N ILE A 580 -4.53 1.42 42.11
CA ILE A 580 -4.66 2.88 42.25
C ILE A 580 -6.05 3.33 41.83
N ARG A 581 -6.65 4.24 42.62
CA ARG A 581 -7.98 4.82 42.39
C ARG A 581 -7.93 6.34 42.54
N GLY A 582 -8.20 7.03 41.45
CA GLY A 582 -8.28 8.49 41.37
C GLY A 582 -9.71 9.00 41.21
N THR A 583 -9.95 10.25 41.62
CA THR A 583 -11.24 10.92 41.44
C THR A 583 -11.09 12.37 41.01
N THR A 584 -12.13 12.89 40.38
CA THR A 584 -12.31 14.31 40.08
C THR A 584 -13.79 14.67 40.13
N SER A 585 -14.10 15.92 40.44
CA SER A 585 -15.46 16.47 40.36
C SER A 585 -15.70 16.96 38.94
N VAL A 586 -16.91 16.73 38.42
CA VAL A 586 -17.29 17.27 37.11
C VAL A 586 -17.52 18.77 37.25
N ASP A 587 -16.71 19.56 36.56
CA ASP A 587 -16.87 21.00 36.46
C ASP A 587 -17.51 21.35 35.10
N PRO A 588 -18.77 21.83 35.08
CA PRO A 588 -19.47 22.21 33.85
C PRO A 588 -18.75 23.28 33.02
N GLU A 589 -17.88 24.08 33.65
CA GLU A 589 -17.16 25.18 33.00
C GLU A 589 -15.84 24.74 32.35
N ARG A 590 -15.46 23.45 32.47
CA ARG A 590 -14.25 22.92 31.82
C ARG A 590 -14.28 23.20 30.32
N TRP A 591 -13.12 23.60 29.80
CA TRP A 591 -12.93 24.04 28.42
C TRP A 591 -13.45 23.02 27.41
N PHE A 592 -13.25 21.72 27.68
CA PHE A 592 -13.63 20.66 26.76
C PHE A 592 -15.14 20.50 26.62
N PHE A 593 -15.99 20.87 27.60
CA PHE A 593 -17.45 20.83 27.40
C PHE A 593 -17.94 21.88 26.38
N LYS A 594 -17.18 22.97 26.23
CA LYS A 594 -17.44 24.00 25.22
C LYS A 594 -16.82 23.62 23.87
N ALA A 595 -15.65 22.99 23.87
CA ALA A 595 -14.94 22.60 22.66
C ALA A 595 -15.52 21.33 22.01
N HIS A 596 -15.88 20.34 22.81
CA HIS A 596 -16.30 19.02 22.37
C HIS A 596 -17.81 18.97 22.09
N PHE A 597 -18.14 18.82 20.80
CA PHE A 597 -19.48 18.79 20.21
C PHE A 597 -20.37 19.99 20.56
N PHE A 598 -20.36 20.99 19.68
CA PHE A 598 -21.27 22.14 19.78
C PHE A 598 -22.74 21.67 19.85
N GLU A 599 -23.45 22.16 20.87
CA GLU A 599 -24.84 21.80 21.24
C GLU A 599 -25.09 20.40 21.82
N ASP A 600 -24.05 19.59 22.03
CA ASP A 600 -24.10 18.26 22.67
C ASP A 600 -22.93 18.08 23.67
N PRO A 601 -22.87 18.93 24.73
CA PRO A 601 -21.70 18.99 25.61
C PRO A 601 -21.50 17.67 26.35
N VAL A 602 -20.33 17.07 26.15
CA VAL A 602 -19.94 15.79 26.74
C VAL A 602 -18.43 15.78 26.92
N TRP A 603 -17.94 15.14 27.98
CA TRP A 603 -16.50 14.95 28.19
C TRP A 603 -15.97 14.03 27.08
N PRO A 604 -14.91 14.43 26.33
CA PRO A 604 -14.29 13.55 25.36
C PRO A 604 -13.91 12.18 25.94
N GLY A 605 -14.27 11.11 25.23
CA GLY A 605 -13.93 9.75 25.67
C GLY A 605 -12.42 9.55 25.78
N SER A 606 -11.66 10.15 24.85
CA SER A 606 -10.20 10.23 24.80
C SER A 606 -9.59 10.83 26.07
N LEU A 607 -10.08 11.99 26.53
CA LEU A 607 -9.69 12.57 27.83
C LEU A 607 -10.09 11.68 29.03
N GLY A 608 -11.21 10.97 28.92
CA GLY A 608 -11.57 9.93 29.89
C GLY A 608 -10.53 8.82 29.94
N LEU A 609 -9.99 8.40 28.79
CA LEU A 609 -8.93 7.39 28.75
C LEU A 609 -7.58 7.92 29.28
N GLU A 610 -7.28 9.20 29.04
CA GLU A 610 -6.10 9.87 29.60
C GLU A 610 -6.04 9.79 31.13
N SER A 611 -7.20 9.77 31.80
CA SER A 611 -7.25 9.63 33.25
C SER A 611 -6.64 8.31 33.75
N PHE A 612 -6.68 7.22 32.96
CA PHE A 612 -6.00 5.97 33.30
C PHE A 612 -4.48 6.11 33.21
N ILE A 613 -4.00 6.80 32.18
CA ILE A 613 -2.56 7.05 31.98
C ILE A 613 -2.01 7.94 33.08
N GLN A 614 -2.79 8.93 33.52
CA GLN A 614 -2.44 9.76 34.67
C GLN A 614 -2.27 8.95 35.97
N LEU A 615 -3.02 7.86 36.16
CA LEU A 615 -2.77 6.95 37.28
C LEU A 615 -1.44 6.19 37.11
N LEU A 616 -1.12 5.72 35.90
CA LEU A 616 0.13 5.03 35.63
C LEU A 616 1.35 5.94 35.78
N LYS A 617 1.24 7.24 35.47
CA LYS A 617 2.28 8.23 35.77
C LYS A 617 2.61 8.24 37.28
N VAL A 618 1.60 8.20 38.15
CA VAL A 618 1.79 8.12 39.62
C VAL A 618 2.49 6.82 40.02
N VAL A 619 2.03 5.69 39.49
CA VAL A 619 2.63 4.39 39.81
C VAL A 619 4.07 4.30 39.30
N ALA A 620 4.37 4.82 38.11
CA ALA A 620 5.72 4.81 37.54
C ALA A 620 6.68 5.67 38.36
N VAL A 621 6.26 6.86 38.81
CA VAL A 621 7.07 7.72 39.67
C VAL A 621 7.28 7.09 41.04
N GLU A 622 6.30 6.40 41.62
CA GLU A 622 6.52 5.64 42.85
C GLU A 622 7.55 4.52 42.66
N GLN A 623 7.46 3.78 41.54
CA GLN A 623 8.32 2.62 41.28
C GLN A 623 9.77 3.02 40.94
N TRP A 624 9.96 4.10 40.18
CA TRP A 624 11.27 4.44 39.59
C TRP A 624 11.69 5.89 39.79
N GLY A 625 10.89 6.73 40.46
CA GLY A 625 11.13 8.17 40.57
C GLY A 625 12.42 8.58 41.29
N GLU A 626 13.03 7.69 42.09
CA GLU A 626 14.36 7.91 42.68
C GLU A 626 15.51 7.67 41.67
N GLU A 627 15.24 6.94 40.58
CA GLU A 627 16.22 6.57 39.55
C GLU A 627 16.21 7.51 38.34
N ILE A 628 15.28 8.45 38.28
CA ILE A 628 15.08 9.35 37.14
C ILE A 628 14.98 10.82 37.59
N ASP A 629 15.46 11.72 36.74
CA ASP A 629 15.24 13.15 36.92
C ASP A 629 13.79 13.46 36.53
N GLN A 630 12.95 13.80 37.52
CA GLN A 630 11.53 14.07 37.31
C GLN A 630 11.28 15.30 36.42
N ASP A 631 12.21 16.25 36.36
CA ASP A 631 12.11 17.42 35.49
C ASP A 631 12.48 17.10 34.03
N GLN A 632 13.11 15.94 33.78
CA GLN A 632 13.47 15.44 32.45
C GLN A 632 12.76 14.13 32.10
N CYS A 633 11.80 13.69 32.91
CA CYS A 633 11.09 12.44 32.71
C CYS A 633 10.07 12.57 31.59
N ASP A 634 10.18 11.70 30.60
CA ASP A 634 9.25 11.62 29.48
C ASP A 634 8.66 10.22 29.39
N PHE A 635 7.36 10.13 29.13
CA PHE A 635 6.59 8.90 29.12
C PHE A 635 6.20 8.53 27.69
N GLU A 636 6.46 7.28 27.31
CA GLU A 636 5.78 6.66 26.17
C GLU A 636 4.38 6.22 26.63
N VAL A 637 3.38 7.08 26.37
CA VAL A 637 1.97 6.80 26.65
C VAL A 637 1.42 5.86 25.57
N MET A 638 0.82 4.73 25.97
CA MET A 638 0.66 3.56 25.09
C MET A 638 1.99 3.10 24.53
N ALA A 639 2.86 2.63 25.44
CA ALA A 639 4.22 2.20 25.16
C ALA A 639 4.35 1.54 23.78
N LEU A 640 5.35 1.97 23.01
CA LEU A 640 5.40 1.64 21.58
C LEU A 640 5.39 0.12 21.36
N ASN A 641 4.61 -0.29 20.36
CA ASN A 641 4.31 -1.67 19.96
C ASN A 641 3.39 -2.45 20.92
N GLU A 642 2.87 -1.82 21.97
CA GLU A 642 1.85 -2.41 22.83
C GLU A 642 0.44 -2.13 22.31
N THR A 643 -0.39 -3.18 22.26
CA THR A 643 -1.79 -3.05 21.85
C THR A 643 -2.66 -2.85 23.07
N HIS A 644 -3.56 -1.88 23.01
CA HIS A 644 -4.52 -1.58 24.07
C HIS A 644 -5.95 -1.61 23.52
N HIS A 645 -6.90 -1.79 24.44
CA HIS A 645 -8.32 -1.95 24.12
C HIS A 645 -9.17 -1.03 24.99
N TRP A 646 -10.20 -0.40 24.43
CA TRP A 646 -11.15 0.38 25.22
C TRP A 646 -12.60 0.10 24.82
N ILE A 647 -13.50 0.30 25.78
CA ILE A 647 -14.95 0.16 25.63
C ILE A 647 -15.63 1.35 26.30
N TYR A 648 -16.64 1.89 25.63
CA TYR A 648 -17.52 2.92 26.16
C TYR A 648 -18.98 2.45 26.17
N ARG A 649 -19.64 2.52 27.33
CA ARG A 649 -21.09 2.23 27.50
C ARG A 649 -21.79 3.30 28.34
N GLY A 650 -21.36 4.54 28.20
CA GLY A 650 -21.94 5.69 28.86
C GLY A 650 -21.24 6.97 28.43
N GLN A 651 -21.57 8.06 29.11
CA GLN A 651 -20.99 9.37 28.86
C GLN A 651 -20.92 10.16 30.17
N ILE A 652 -20.00 11.13 30.22
CA ILE A 652 -19.91 12.11 31.30
C ILE A 652 -20.41 13.44 30.74
N ILE A 653 -21.47 13.98 31.34
CA ILE A 653 -22.14 15.20 30.91
C ILE A 653 -22.12 16.26 32.03
N PRO A 654 -22.34 17.55 31.73
CA PRO A 654 -22.18 18.63 32.71
C PRO A 654 -23.05 18.54 33.98
N LYS A 655 -24.06 17.67 34.01
CA LYS A 655 -24.93 17.49 35.18
C LYS A 655 -24.43 16.41 36.15
N ASP A 656 -23.48 15.59 35.70
CA ASP A 656 -22.90 14.54 36.54
C ASP A 656 -22.04 15.20 37.62
N GLU A 657 -21.73 14.49 38.71
CA GLU A 657 -21.07 15.09 39.86
C GLU A 657 -19.61 14.63 40.02
N LYS A 658 -19.36 13.33 39.89
CA LYS A 658 -18.09 12.72 40.23
C LYS A 658 -17.65 11.66 39.23
N VAL A 659 -16.40 11.78 38.79
CA VAL A 659 -15.70 10.76 38.02
C VAL A 659 -14.73 10.02 38.93
N THR A 660 -14.74 8.70 38.88
CA THR A 660 -13.77 7.84 39.58
C THR A 660 -13.14 6.90 38.57
N VAL A 661 -11.82 6.92 38.49
CA VAL A 661 -11.01 6.05 37.63
C VAL A 661 -10.18 5.12 38.51
N GLN A 662 -10.05 3.86 38.12
CA GLN A 662 -9.17 2.91 38.81
C GLN A 662 -8.37 2.07 37.84
N ALA A 663 -7.17 1.71 38.24
CA ALA A 663 -6.26 0.84 37.53
C ALA A 663 -5.72 -0.25 38.46
N VAL A 664 -5.72 -1.48 37.97
CA VAL A 664 -5.03 -2.64 38.53
C VAL A 664 -3.80 -2.87 37.68
N ILE A 665 -2.63 -2.90 38.31
CA ILE A 665 -1.38 -3.20 37.61
C ILE A 665 -1.34 -4.70 37.32
N THR A 666 -1.12 -5.04 36.04
CA THR A 666 -1.07 -6.43 35.56
C THR A 666 0.36 -6.85 35.21
N GLU A 667 1.25 -5.88 34.97
CA GLU A 667 2.66 -6.14 34.67
C GLU A 667 3.55 -5.00 35.15
N ILE A 668 4.71 -5.35 35.71
CA ILE A 668 5.81 -4.44 35.98
C ILE A 668 7.09 -5.06 35.40
N ASP A 669 7.64 -4.43 34.36
CA ASP A 669 8.95 -4.79 33.82
C ASP A 669 9.97 -3.73 34.25
N HIS A 670 10.75 -4.06 35.28
CA HIS A 670 11.81 -3.20 35.79
C HIS A 670 12.98 -3.02 34.81
N THR A 671 13.18 -3.92 33.86
CA THR A 671 14.29 -3.83 32.89
C THR A 671 14.02 -2.71 31.89
N ASN A 672 12.80 -2.68 31.36
CA ASN A 672 12.38 -1.70 30.37
C ASN A 672 11.57 -0.54 30.97
N LYS A 673 11.41 -0.48 32.30
CA LYS A 673 10.60 0.51 33.03
C LYS A 673 9.19 0.67 32.45
N LEU A 674 8.54 -0.48 32.21
CA LEU A 674 7.22 -0.59 31.61
C LEU A 674 6.20 -1.03 32.67
N LEU A 675 5.04 -0.36 32.68
CA LEU A 675 3.84 -0.77 33.40
C LEU A 675 2.74 -1.14 32.42
N ARG A 676 1.98 -2.19 32.74
CA ARG A 676 0.70 -2.51 32.10
C ARG A 676 -0.40 -2.58 33.15
N ALA A 677 -1.60 -2.15 32.77
CA ALA A 677 -2.75 -2.18 33.66
C ALA A 677 -4.07 -2.39 32.92
N ASP A 678 -5.06 -2.79 33.71
CA ASP A 678 -6.48 -2.83 33.34
C ASP A 678 -7.28 -1.92 34.28
N GLY A 679 -8.36 -1.31 33.77
CA GLY A 679 -9.03 -0.26 34.51
C GLY A 679 -10.48 -0.02 34.12
N PHE A 680 -11.21 0.58 35.05
CA PHE A 680 -12.57 1.05 34.86
C PHE A 680 -12.71 2.53 35.24
N LEU A 681 -13.57 3.22 34.51
CA LEU A 681 -14.02 4.57 34.84
C LEU A 681 -15.52 4.54 35.13
N THR A 682 -15.87 5.14 36.26
CA THR A 682 -17.25 5.31 36.69
C THR A 682 -17.61 6.80 36.76
N VAL A 683 -18.87 7.11 36.48
CA VAL A 683 -19.47 8.42 36.71
C VAL A 683 -20.67 8.23 37.65
N ASP A 684 -20.68 8.92 38.77
CA ASP A 684 -21.71 8.82 39.82
C ASP A 684 -22.03 7.35 40.21
N GLY A 685 -20.98 6.51 40.26
CA GLY A 685 -21.05 5.08 40.59
C GLY A 685 -21.44 4.15 39.43
N ARG A 686 -21.82 4.67 38.26
CA ARG A 686 -22.10 3.88 37.06
C ARG A 686 -20.81 3.62 36.27
N ILE A 687 -20.49 2.36 35.99
CA ILE A 687 -19.32 1.97 35.18
C ILE A 687 -19.61 2.30 33.72
N ILE A 688 -18.83 3.18 33.12
CA ILE A 688 -19.06 3.64 31.76
C ILE A 688 -17.90 3.30 30.82
N TYR A 689 -16.65 3.35 31.29
CA TYR A 689 -15.49 3.02 30.47
C TYR A 689 -14.73 1.83 31.06
N GLN A 690 -14.14 1.05 30.16
CA GLN A 690 -13.16 0.02 30.48
C GLN A 690 -11.99 0.19 29.54
N MET A 691 -10.78 0.09 30.07
CA MET A 691 -9.54 0.06 29.30
C MET A 691 -8.72 -1.13 29.75
N ASN A 692 -8.23 -1.93 28.81
CA ASN A 692 -7.40 -3.10 29.09
C ASN A 692 -6.08 -3.01 28.33
N ASP A 693 -5.05 -3.62 28.90
CA ASP A 693 -3.70 -3.71 28.35
C ASP A 693 -3.06 -2.34 28.04
N PHE A 694 -3.51 -1.28 28.71
CA PHE A 694 -2.88 0.03 28.50
C PHE A 694 -1.55 0.08 29.23
N ALA A 695 -0.55 0.61 28.53
CA ALA A 695 0.83 0.54 28.97
C ALA A 695 1.50 1.91 28.96
N LEU A 696 2.44 2.08 29.89
CA LEU A 696 3.25 3.28 30.03
C LEU A 696 4.71 2.86 30.23
N ARG A 697 5.63 3.47 29.49
CA ARG A 697 7.07 3.26 29.62
C ARG A 697 7.76 4.58 29.94
N ILE A 698 8.76 4.56 30.83
CA ILE A 698 9.67 5.71 31.00
C ILE A 698 10.72 5.65 29.89
N ALA A 699 10.85 6.73 29.12
CA ALA A 699 11.76 6.83 27.99
C ALA A 699 13.19 7.29 28.36
#